data_AF-A0A953Y3Q4-F1
#
_entry.id   AF-A0A953Y3Q4-F1
#
_cell.length_a   1.000
_cell.length_b   1.000
_cell.length_c   1.000
_cell.angle_alpha   90.00
_cell.angle_beta   90.00
_cell.angle_gamma   90.00
#
_symmetry.space_group_name_H-M   'P 1'
#
loop_
_entity.id
_entity.type
_entity.pdbx_description
1 polymer ?
#
loop_
_entity_poly.entity_id
_entity_poly.type
_entity_poly.pdbx_seq_one_letter_code
_entity_poly.pdbx_strand_id
1 'polypeptide(L)'
;MKRTWTAAVGLAATLALSGCGAAYYGTALAILQSQKSKKVTDVSFPDGVPTSSELPAFATLRLSTTPADKTLNGTLTSDLELLGVDFPEGYGTSLSNRDTGTTLVDGDRLVIRINQDASRELQFTAADVAANGPAVAAAIQAKVRALTPVNSGVAPEAYSLFSASFEAATRAYRFRSGAPGATSEVRFQTQPRAGSSDVTPSAASTQTSARLGLGASNRGSERGGEQSVSYVVLNRGTDVIPAGTPVDLYLSRDKTLDTTQDLRFDRLALTDAVQVGEARRFYRTNANAPPERILRQELPPGRYWVLFALSSAGEQETGNNLLVSRLPVEVYDPVDDPATAASETAAPLDFVIQRTTSPIAAVTSADLVTQLQVQNLGAAVAAPEALIVDVLLSGDQILDEPAAFTDPAGAVAGLVVNPTSPLRPITVRFQTGGVGVTTTVTADTVLVSYDGSATVQQALTAINASSGGLVVARLDGKGNANTDTLPNLLSAAQKTEALAKDTLLASQAITFAVADRPLVTQSFTVSAPIPPSNFATNVLPLRLFPLYRLRPSTVSSPAENAKNNVRRASNYVRVYDRTKATVDFTTGAVLPTVNGDDFARLEAVTQRPVNVGTIRQGQQRVFSFEIPDTGLALNESQLLVIVDTTNFDAHLDLLSPSGALLANNDDSALGFSPVIYTPLQGLGSGANLVYYLVVSTALIDESDLGGGGEQFNVTISVNPREPGDPGPVSVVNAGNVVDSLNRRFVGSEPELENDVLIPFSLASSQSEVVFVLPQRARVVFQTSPVFQVGVDTVITAFVPSSVPAPVQQQAVLGPNFRRVVYRPSGGAAENAHVLERGVYTLAFDSPNKTPDAQALRLEVGTRFIPED
;
A
#
# COMPACT_ATOMS: atom_id res chain seq x y z
N MET A 1 25.44 -10.66 59.52
CA MET A 1 26.69 -10.91 60.27
C MET A 1 27.87 -10.80 59.29
N LYS A 2 29.08 -10.40 59.74
CA LYS A 2 30.46 -10.59 59.17
C LYS A 2 30.64 -11.02 57.67
N ARG A 3 31.61 -10.53 56.87
CA ARG A 3 32.61 -9.40 56.94
C ARG A 3 33.52 -9.44 55.66
N THR A 4 33.86 -8.28 55.04
CA THR A 4 35.18 -7.91 54.38
C THR A 4 35.76 -8.72 53.17
N TRP A 5 36.62 -8.24 52.23
CA TRP A 5 37.26 -6.92 51.89
C TRP A 5 38.07 -6.93 50.53
N THR A 6 38.32 -5.73 49.92
CA THR A 6 39.48 -5.27 49.05
C THR A 6 39.97 -6.06 47.80
N ALA A 7 40.69 -5.56 46.77
CA ALA A 7 40.97 -4.26 46.07
C ALA A 7 41.87 -4.59 44.80
N ALA A 8 42.65 -3.78 44.02
CA ALA A 8 43.03 -2.34 43.89
C ALA A 8 43.78 -2.02 42.53
N VAL A 9 43.56 -0.82 41.96
CA VAL A 9 44.54 0.15 41.30
C VAL A 9 45.41 -0.21 40.05
N GLY A 10 45.48 0.70 39.04
CA GLY A 10 46.51 0.73 37.95
C GLY A 10 46.31 1.78 36.83
N LEU A 11 47.39 2.25 36.15
CA LEU A 11 47.49 3.40 35.20
C LEU A 11 48.29 3.01 33.92
N ALA A 12 48.37 3.70 32.76
CA ALA A 12 47.72 4.85 32.06
C ALA A 12 48.14 4.76 30.54
N ALA A 13 48.09 5.72 29.57
CA ALA A 13 47.84 7.17 29.48
C ALA A 13 47.30 7.63 28.07
N THR A 14 47.99 8.55 27.34
CA THR A 14 47.52 9.38 26.19
C THR A 14 48.48 9.44 24.96
N LEU A 15 47.98 9.50 23.69
CA LEU A 15 48.22 10.60 22.67
C LEU A 15 47.95 10.29 21.15
N ALA A 16 47.14 11.15 20.51
CA ALA A 16 47.25 11.78 19.16
C ALA A 16 47.28 11.06 17.77
N LEU A 17 46.22 11.34 16.97
CA LEU A 17 46.15 11.88 15.57
C LEU A 17 46.24 11.03 14.25
N SER A 18 45.08 10.98 13.55
CA SER A 18 44.81 11.32 12.11
C SER A 18 44.89 10.29 10.95
N GLY A 19 43.87 10.28 10.05
CA GLY A 19 44.08 10.05 8.59
C GLY A 19 43.16 9.16 7.69
N CYS A 20 41.83 9.36 7.60
CA CYS A 20 40.93 9.15 6.41
C CYS A 20 40.69 7.75 5.70
N GLY A 21 39.44 7.23 5.69
CA GLY A 21 38.69 6.96 4.42
C GLY A 21 38.20 5.54 3.99
N ALA A 22 36.93 5.48 3.52
CA ALA A 22 36.26 4.61 2.49
C ALA A 22 35.72 3.16 2.79
N ALA A 23 34.41 2.92 2.64
CA ALA A 23 33.73 1.59 2.71
C ALA A 23 32.45 1.51 1.86
N TYR A 24 32.06 0.26 1.54
CA TYR A 24 30.80 -0.14 0.88
C TYR A 24 29.99 -1.09 1.78
N TYR A 25 28.68 -0.86 2.01
CA TYR A 25 27.80 -1.90 2.60
C TYR A 25 26.45 -2.11 1.92
N GLY A 26 26.04 -3.38 1.84
CA GLY A 26 24.69 -3.82 1.49
C GLY A 26 24.28 -5.12 2.22
N THR A 27 23.09 -5.08 2.83
CA THR A 27 21.98 -6.08 2.82
C THR A 27 22.25 -7.61 2.85
N ALA A 28 21.45 -8.48 3.48
CA ALA A 28 20.22 -8.31 4.28
C ALA A 28 19.75 -9.60 5.05
N LEU A 29 19.06 -9.39 6.18
CA LEU A 29 17.94 -10.17 6.81
C LEU A 29 17.84 -11.74 6.71
N ALA A 30 18.22 -12.46 7.78
CA ALA A 30 17.88 -13.88 8.07
C ALA A 30 18.14 -14.26 9.58
N ILE A 31 17.62 -15.32 10.24
CA ILE A 31 16.40 -16.19 10.14
C ILE A 31 16.15 -16.93 11.51
N LEU A 32 14.96 -17.54 11.70
CA LEU A 32 14.42 -18.19 12.94
C LEU A 32 15.01 -19.58 13.35
N GLN A 33 15.15 -19.87 14.66
CA GLN A 33 14.63 -21.10 15.32
C GLN A 33 14.45 -20.92 16.86
N SER A 34 14.08 -21.95 17.66
CA SER A 34 13.43 -21.76 18.99
C SER A 34 13.67 -22.84 20.07
N GLN A 35 13.48 -22.50 21.38
CA GLN A 35 12.68 -23.30 22.37
C GLN A 35 12.49 -22.73 23.82
N LYS A 36 11.24 -22.34 24.13
CA LYS A 36 10.39 -22.70 25.30
C LYS A 36 10.79 -22.47 26.80
N SER A 37 10.03 -21.57 27.44
CA SER A 37 9.04 -21.83 28.53
C SER A 37 9.41 -21.68 30.03
N LYS A 38 8.53 -20.99 30.78
CA LYS A 38 7.75 -21.62 31.87
C LYS A 38 6.39 -20.96 32.19
N LYS A 39 5.45 -21.77 32.67
CA LYS A 39 4.04 -21.45 32.99
C LYS A 39 3.83 -20.47 34.16
N VAL A 40 2.77 -19.68 34.04
CA VAL A 40 1.73 -19.52 35.08
C VAL A 40 0.47 -20.28 34.59
N THR A 41 -0.44 -20.65 35.49
CA THR A 41 -1.77 -21.19 35.13
C THR A 41 -2.86 -20.20 35.53
N ASP A 42 -3.50 -19.61 34.54
CA ASP A 42 -4.81 -18.96 34.69
C ASP A 42 -5.94 -19.94 34.31
N VAL A 43 -7.19 -19.53 34.53
CA VAL A 43 -8.41 -20.37 34.46
C VAL A 43 -9.43 -19.84 33.43
N SER A 44 -8.95 -19.11 32.43
CA SER A 44 -9.75 -18.41 31.41
C SER A 44 -10.16 -19.28 30.21
N PHE A 45 -11.34 -18.98 29.68
CA PHE A 45 -12.00 -19.66 28.55
C PHE A 45 -11.35 -19.28 27.18
N PRO A 46 -11.72 -19.90 26.03
CA PRO A 46 -10.98 -19.72 24.78
C PRO A 46 -11.16 -18.37 24.06
N ASP A 47 -10.23 -17.45 24.33
CA ASP A 47 -9.86 -16.30 23.47
C ASP A 47 -9.47 -16.79 22.07
N GLY A 48 -10.01 -16.15 21.02
CA GLY A 48 -10.00 -16.65 19.65
C GLY A 48 -9.74 -15.60 18.58
N VAL A 49 -8.64 -14.85 18.70
CA VAL A 49 -8.26 -13.77 17.76
C VAL A 49 -8.16 -14.25 16.30
N PRO A 50 -8.93 -13.66 15.36
CA PRO A 50 -8.75 -13.88 13.93
C PRO A 50 -7.63 -12.97 13.38
N THR A 51 -6.90 -13.42 12.35
CA THR A 51 -5.90 -12.62 11.62
C THR A 51 -6.08 -12.71 10.10
N SER A 52 -6.15 -11.55 9.42
CA SER A 52 -6.31 -11.47 7.97
C SER A 52 -4.96 -11.70 7.28
N SER A 53 -4.95 -12.39 6.14
CA SER A 53 -3.72 -12.59 5.36
C SER A 53 -3.82 -12.13 3.92
N GLU A 54 -4.94 -12.37 3.25
CA GLU A 54 -5.19 -11.92 1.87
C GLU A 54 -6.69 -11.66 1.67
N LEU A 55 -6.99 -10.44 1.21
CA LEU A 55 -8.29 -9.95 0.75
C LEU A 55 -8.05 -9.26 -0.60
N PRO A 56 -8.86 -9.52 -1.64
CA PRO A 56 -8.87 -8.69 -2.83
C PRO A 56 -9.24 -7.24 -2.51
N ALA A 57 -8.71 -6.28 -3.27
CA ALA A 57 -8.96 -4.85 -3.04
C ALA A 57 -10.40 -4.40 -3.35
N PHE A 58 -11.23 -5.28 -3.91
CA PHE A 58 -12.62 -5.02 -4.25
C PHE A 58 -13.50 -6.26 -4.16
N ALA A 59 -14.81 -6.05 -4.20
CA ALA A 59 -15.86 -7.05 -4.31
C ALA A 59 -17.04 -6.47 -5.11
N THR A 60 -17.83 -7.33 -5.74
CA THR A 60 -19.05 -6.98 -6.47
C THR A 60 -20.28 -7.45 -5.71
N LEU A 61 -21.35 -6.65 -5.72
CA LEU A 61 -22.65 -7.10 -5.22
C LEU A 61 -23.26 -8.10 -6.22
N ARG A 62 -23.75 -9.22 -5.70
CA ARG A 62 -24.60 -10.15 -6.46
C ARG A 62 -26.04 -9.91 -6.05
N LEU A 63 -26.86 -9.42 -6.97
CA LEU A 63 -28.23 -8.95 -6.68
C LEU A 63 -29.31 -9.91 -7.19
N SER A 64 -30.52 -9.80 -6.63
CA SER A 64 -31.70 -10.51 -7.12
C SER A 64 -32.17 -9.93 -8.45
N THR A 65 -32.77 -10.77 -9.30
CA THR A 65 -33.38 -10.34 -10.58
C THR A 65 -34.79 -9.76 -10.42
N THR A 66 -35.30 -9.69 -9.19
CA THR A 66 -36.60 -9.11 -8.83
C THR A 66 -36.45 -8.30 -7.54
N PRO A 67 -37.04 -7.09 -7.44
CA PRO A 67 -37.09 -6.35 -6.19
C PRO A 67 -37.73 -7.15 -5.05
N ALA A 68 -37.31 -6.85 -3.83
CA ALA A 68 -37.84 -7.41 -2.60
C ALA A 68 -38.20 -6.29 -1.62
N ASP A 69 -39.31 -6.47 -0.91
CA ASP A 69 -39.72 -5.52 0.13
C ASP A 69 -38.99 -5.78 1.46
N LYS A 70 -38.58 -4.70 2.12
CA LYS A 70 -38.07 -4.68 3.50
C LYS A 70 -38.58 -3.43 4.22
N THR A 71 -38.97 -3.56 5.49
CA THR A 71 -39.30 -2.40 6.32
C THR A 71 -38.03 -1.85 6.97
N LEU A 72 -37.65 -0.63 6.60
CA LEU A 72 -36.46 0.08 7.10
C LEU A 72 -36.92 1.32 7.87
N ASN A 73 -36.53 1.43 9.14
CA ASN A 73 -36.91 2.53 10.03
C ASN A 73 -38.43 2.85 10.04
N GLY A 74 -39.26 1.81 9.92
CA GLY A 74 -40.72 1.90 9.86
C GLY A 74 -41.32 2.19 8.47
N THR A 75 -40.49 2.48 7.46
CA THR A 75 -40.91 2.69 6.07
C THR A 75 -40.74 1.41 5.26
N LEU A 76 -41.77 0.99 4.52
CA LEU A 76 -41.64 -0.10 3.54
C LEU A 76 -40.84 0.41 2.33
N THR A 77 -39.73 -0.24 1.99
CA THR A 77 -38.94 0.07 0.79
C THR A 77 -38.78 -1.18 -0.07
N SER A 78 -38.70 -0.98 -1.39
CA SER A 78 -38.60 -2.03 -2.40
C SER A 78 -37.41 -1.71 -3.31
N ASP A 79 -36.42 -2.59 -3.33
CA ASP A 79 -35.19 -2.51 -4.13
C ASP A 79 -34.65 -3.95 -4.30
N LEU A 80 -33.56 -4.13 -5.03
CA LEU A 80 -32.96 -5.45 -5.24
C LEU A 80 -32.39 -6.04 -3.95
N GLU A 81 -32.61 -7.33 -3.72
CA GLU A 81 -32.10 -8.09 -2.57
C GLU A 81 -30.66 -8.55 -2.84
N LEU A 82 -29.77 -8.36 -1.87
CA LEU A 82 -28.39 -8.80 -1.92
C LEU A 82 -28.32 -10.32 -1.75
N LEU A 83 -27.91 -11.03 -2.80
CA LEU A 83 -27.71 -12.49 -2.83
C LEU A 83 -26.26 -12.91 -2.53
N GLY A 84 -25.36 -11.95 -2.28
CA GLY A 84 -23.98 -12.19 -1.88
C GLY A 84 -23.07 -10.99 -2.15
N VAL A 85 -21.98 -10.88 -1.40
CA VAL A 85 -20.84 -10.02 -1.73
C VAL A 85 -19.74 -10.93 -2.28
N ASP A 86 -19.44 -10.83 -3.56
CA ASP A 86 -18.55 -11.75 -4.26
C ASP A 86 -17.21 -11.08 -4.54
N PHE A 87 -16.12 -11.71 -4.12
CA PHE A 87 -14.76 -11.15 -4.24
C PHE A 87 -14.08 -11.78 -5.46
N PRO A 88 -13.24 -11.04 -6.22
CA PRO A 88 -12.55 -11.54 -7.40
C PRO A 88 -11.96 -12.93 -7.21
N GLU A 89 -12.36 -13.84 -8.09
CA GLU A 89 -11.95 -15.23 -8.03
C GLU A 89 -10.44 -15.33 -8.26
N GLY A 90 -9.77 -15.96 -7.30
CA GLY A 90 -8.33 -16.05 -7.28
C GLY A 90 -7.77 -17.00 -8.34
N TYR A 91 -6.45 -17.12 -8.33
CA TYR A 91 -5.77 -18.20 -9.03
C TYR A 91 -5.58 -19.36 -8.06
N GLY A 92 -5.90 -20.57 -8.52
CA GLY A 92 -5.55 -21.80 -7.85
C GLY A 92 -4.06 -21.85 -7.52
N THR A 93 -3.72 -22.17 -6.28
CA THR A 93 -2.33 -22.19 -5.79
C THR A 93 -2.04 -23.43 -4.97
N SER A 94 -0.80 -23.91 -5.08
CA SER A 94 -0.26 -24.94 -4.21
C SER A 94 1.07 -24.46 -3.63
N LEU A 95 1.24 -24.63 -2.33
CA LEU A 95 2.47 -24.39 -1.59
C LEU A 95 2.93 -25.74 -1.05
N SER A 96 4.22 -26.07 -1.20
CA SER A 96 4.77 -27.21 -0.46
C SER A 96 4.86 -26.90 1.04
N ASN A 97 5.13 -27.93 1.84
CA ASN A 97 5.72 -27.74 3.16
C ASN A 97 7.02 -26.91 3.09
N ARG A 98 7.53 -26.44 4.24
CA ARG A 98 8.89 -25.87 4.36
C ARG A 98 9.96 -26.96 4.37
N ASP A 99 11.22 -26.57 4.16
CA ASP A 99 12.41 -27.43 4.28
C ASP A 99 12.41 -28.69 3.40
N THR A 100 11.80 -28.58 2.22
CA THR A 100 11.60 -29.70 1.30
C THR A 100 12.86 -30.11 0.53
N GLY A 101 12.80 -31.29 -0.09
CA GLY A 101 13.83 -31.78 -0.99
C GLY A 101 14.01 -30.87 -2.20
N THR A 102 15.26 -30.58 -2.54
CA THR A 102 15.65 -29.65 -3.62
C THR A 102 16.08 -30.36 -4.90
N THR A 103 15.64 -31.61 -5.11
CA THR A 103 16.16 -32.47 -6.17
C THR A 103 15.07 -33.26 -6.91
N LEU A 104 15.25 -33.41 -8.22
CA LEU A 104 14.60 -34.41 -9.07
C LEU A 104 15.66 -35.37 -9.63
N VAL A 105 15.31 -36.65 -9.72
CA VAL A 105 16.13 -37.75 -10.25
C VAL A 105 15.39 -38.46 -11.39
N ASP A 106 16.14 -39.20 -12.21
CA ASP A 106 15.59 -39.99 -13.32
C ASP A 106 14.59 -41.04 -12.79
N GLY A 107 13.40 -41.10 -13.40
CA GLY A 107 12.31 -41.98 -12.99
C GLY A 107 11.36 -41.42 -11.92
N ASP A 108 11.60 -40.21 -11.38
CA ASP A 108 10.63 -39.51 -10.54
C ASP A 108 9.31 -39.25 -11.29
N ARG A 109 8.21 -39.13 -10.53
CA ARG A 109 6.86 -38.89 -11.05
C ARG A 109 6.08 -37.95 -10.16
N LEU A 110 5.06 -37.28 -10.67
CA LEU A 110 4.08 -36.52 -9.87
C LEU A 110 2.71 -36.59 -10.54
N VAL A 111 1.64 -36.90 -9.81
CA VAL A 111 0.27 -36.71 -10.30
C VAL A 111 -0.22 -35.32 -9.89
N ILE A 112 -0.60 -34.51 -10.88
CA ILE A 112 -1.08 -33.14 -10.70
C ILE A 112 -2.48 -32.99 -11.30
N ARG A 113 -3.31 -32.12 -10.71
CA ARG A 113 -4.59 -31.67 -11.26
C ARG A 113 -4.60 -30.14 -11.29
N ILE A 114 -5.01 -29.58 -12.43
CA ILE A 114 -5.12 -28.14 -12.68
C ILE A 114 -6.59 -27.83 -12.95
N ASN A 115 -7.12 -26.77 -12.36
CA ASN A 115 -8.46 -26.21 -12.63
C ASN A 115 -9.63 -27.23 -12.73
N GLN A 116 -9.68 -28.24 -11.85
CA GLN A 116 -10.67 -29.33 -11.85
C GLN A 116 -10.68 -30.21 -13.12
N ASP A 117 -9.63 -30.15 -13.95
CA ASP A 117 -9.42 -31.01 -15.11
C ASP A 117 -9.17 -32.48 -14.71
N ALA A 118 -9.07 -33.38 -15.70
CA ALA A 118 -8.58 -34.74 -15.48
C ALA A 118 -7.13 -34.75 -14.98
N SER A 119 -6.83 -35.60 -14.01
CA SER A 119 -5.52 -35.64 -13.32
C SER A 119 -4.45 -36.30 -14.18
N ARG A 120 -3.24 -35.74 -14.17
CA ARG A 120 -2.15 -36.07 -15.11
C ARG A 120 -0.89 -36.52 -14.37
N GLU A 121 -0.27 -37.63 -14.77
CA GLU A 121 1.07 -37.99 -14.29
C GLU A 121 2.15 -37.28 -15.12
N LEU A 122 2.95 -36.44 -14.45
CA LEU A 122 4.21 -35.92 -14.95
C LEU A 122 5.29 -36.98 -14.72
N GLN A 123 6.12 -37.25 -15.73
CA GLN A 123 7.25 -38.18 -15.65
C GLN A 123 8.56 -37.43 -15.93
N PHE A 124 9.53 -37.60 -15.04
CA PHE A 124 10.83 -36.94 -15.08
C PHE A 124 11.90 -37.96 -15.49
N THR A 125 12.75 -37.55 -16.42
CA THR A 125 13.78 -38.36 -17.08
C THR A 125 15.18 -37.84 -16.74
N ALA A 126 16.22 -38.51 -17.21
CA ALA A 126 17.60 -38.04 -17.15
C ALA A 126 17.80 -36.59 -17.66
N ALA A 127 16.96 -36.11 -18.59
CA ALA A 127 17.00 -34.73 -19.09
C ALA A 127 16.33 -33.69 -18.16
N ASP A 128 15.54 -34.16 -17.19
CA ASP A 128 14.79 -33.35 -16.22
C ASP A 128 15.44 -33.37 -14.82
N VAL A 129 16.58 -34.05 -14.66
CA VAL A 129 17.32 -34.18 -13.40
C VAL A 129 17.77 -32.80 -12.92
N ALA A 130 17.40 -32.46 -11.69
CA ALA A 130 17.65 -31.14 -11.11
C ALA A 130 18.28 -31.28 -9.72
N ALA A 131 19.37 -30.55 -9.48
CA ALA A 131 20.12 -30.59 -8.22
C ALA A 131 19.77 -29.47 -7.23
N ASN A 132 18.90 -28.53 -7.60
CA ASN A 132 18.46 -27.43 -6.75
C ASN A 132 16.97 -27.08 -6.97
N GLY A 133 16.35 -26.47 -5.96
CA GLY A 133 14.92 -26.14 -5.95
C GLY A 133 14.45 -25.27 -7.13
N PRO A 134 15.18 -24.21 -7.53
CA PRO A 134 14.81 -23.43 -8.72
C PRO A 134 14.77 -24.25 -10.01
N ALA A 135 15.72 -25.18 -10.21
CA ALA A 135 15.71 -26.08 -11.36
C ALA A 135 14.58 -27.12 -11.28
N VAL A 136 14.25 -27.64 -10.09
CA VAL A 136 13.07 -28.51 -9.87
C VAL A 136 11.77 -27.77 -10.22
N ALA A 137 11.61 -26.52 -9.77
CA ALA A 137 10.45 -25.70 -10.10
C ALA A 137 10.34 -25.46 -11.62
N ALA A 138 11.46 -25.12 -12.29
CA ALA A 138 11.49 -24.92 -13.73
C ALA A 138 11.12 -26.20 -14.52
N ALA A 139 11.61 -27.38 -14.10
CA ALA A 139 11.28 -28.66 -14.71
C ALA A 139 9.78 -28.98 -14.57
N ILE A 140 9.18 -28.80 -13.38
CA ILE A 140 7.74 -28.99 -13.17
C ILE A 140 6.94 -27.99 -14.03
N GLN A 141 7.34 -26.72 -14.06
CA GLN A 141 6.68 -25.70 -14.89
C GLN A 141 6.70 -26.05 -16.38
N ALA A 142 7.85 -26.51 -16.91
CA ALA A 142 7.98 -26.91 -18.31
C ALA A 142 7.08 -28.12 -18.64
N LYS A 143 7.02 -29.13 -17.77
CA LYS A 143 6.16 -30.31 -17.94
C LYS A 143 4.67 -29.94 -17.93
N VAL A 144 4.24 -29.05 -17.03
CA VAL A 144 2.83 -28.61 -16.94
C VAL A 144 2.45 -27.71 -18.13
N ARG A 145 3.33 -26.79 -18.56
CA ARG A 145 3.09 -25.94 -19.75
C ARG A 145 3.04 -26.72 -21.07
N ALA A 146 3.58 -27.95 -21.11
CA ALA A 146 3.49 -28.86 -22.24
C ALA A 146 2.20 -29.71 -22.27
N LEU A 147 1.33 -29.58 -21.26
CA LEU A 147 0.00 -30.20 -21.24
C LEU A 147 -1.05 -29.28 -21.88
N THR A 148 -2.11 -29.88 -22.39
CA THR A 148 -3.34 -29.22 -22.80
C THR A 148 -4.50 -29.67 -21.90
N PRO A 149 -5.56 -28.86 -21.73
CA PRO A 149 -6.78 -29.29 -21.07
C PRO A 149 -7.35 -30.59 -21.66
N VAL A 150 -7.94 -31.43 -20.81
CA VAL A 150 -8.75 -32.59 -21.23
C VAL A 150 -10.24 -32.21 -21.24
N ASN A 151 -10.70 -31.52 -20.20
CA ASN A 151 -12.05 -31.00 -20.08
C ASN A 151 -12.19 -29.66 -20.81
N SER A 152 -13.17 -29.55 -21.72
CA SER A 152 -13.41 -28.34 -22.53
C SER A 152 -13.85 -27.10 -21.73
N GLY A 153 -14.27 -27.27 -20.47
CA GLY A 153 -14.54 -26.17 -19.54
C GLY A 153 -13.30 -25.58 -18.85
N VAL A 154 -12.10 -26.08 -19.16
CA VAL A 154 -10.84 -25.60 -18.57
C VAL A 154 -10.06 -24.77 -19.59
N ALA A 155 -9.83 -23.51 -19.25
CA ALA A 155 -9.11 -22.54 -20.09
C ALA A 155 -7.67 -23.02 -20.41
N PRO A 156 -7.22 -23.02 -21.68
CA PRO A 156 -5.85 -23.38 -22.05
C PRO A 156 -4.76 -22.59 -21.30
N GLU A 157 -5.07 -21.35 -20.95
CA GLU A 157 -4.26 -20.43 -20.15
C GLU A 157 -3.87 -21.04 -18.81
N ALA A 158 -4.74 -21.87 -18.20
CA ALA A 158 -4.48 -22.56 -16.94
C ALA A 158 -3.18 -23.38 -16.96
N TYR A 159 -2.84 -23.94 -18.13
CA TYR A 159 -1.61 -24.68 -18.38
C TYR A 159 -0.51 -23.80 -18.99
N SER A 160 -0.80 -23.03 -20.05
CA SER A 160 0.24 -22.29 -20.79
C SER A 160 0.88 -21.16 -19.96
N LEU A 161 0.09 -20.51 -19.09
CA LEU A 161 0.56 -19.47 -18.17
C LEU A 161 0.87 -20.01 -16.77
N PHE A 162 0.75 -21.32 -16.52
CA PHE A 162 1.09 -21.97 -15.25
C PHE A 162 2.47 -21.54 -14.76
N SER A 163 2.61 -21.28 -13.46
CA SER A 163 3.88 -20.86 -12.87
C SER A 163 4.29 -21.72 -11.68
N ALA A 164 5.59 -22.02 -11.61
CA ALA A 164 6.22 -22.67 -10.46
C ALA A 164 7.48 -21.90 -10.06
N SER A 165 7.71 -21.78 -8.76
CA SER A 165 8.82 -21.05 -8.17
C SER A 165 9.30 -21.75 -6.90
N PHE A 166 10.54 -21.47 -6.48
CA PHE A 166 11.13 -22.00 -5.25
C PHE A 166 11.64 -20.85 -4.39
N GLU A 167 11.13 -20.75 -3.16
CA GLU A 167 11.55 -19.76 -2.18
C GLU A 167 12.72 -20.31 -1.37
N ALA A 168 13.93 -19.85 -1.67
CA ALA A 168 15.15 -20.33 -1.00
C ALA A 168 15.15 -20.09 0.54
N ALA A 169 14.46 -19.05 1.01
CA ALA A 169 14.39 -18.66 2.42
C ALA A 169 13.51 -19.59 3.29
N THR A 170 12.54 -20.29 2.68
CA THR A 170 11.64 -21.24 3.36
C THR A 170 11.83 -22.68 2.86
N ARG A 171 12.64 -22.85 1.81
CA ARG A 171 12.82 -24.09 1.04
C ARG A 171 11.48 -24.71 0.63
N ALA A 172 10.56 -23.85 0.20
CA ALA A 172 9.23 -24.24 -0.26
C ALA A 172 9.04 -23.92 -1.75
N TYR A 173 8.26 -24.75 -2.42
CA TYR A 173 7.77 -24.53 -3.77
C TYR A 173 6.43 -23.79 -3.72
N ARG A 174 6.23 -22.86 -4.67
CA ARG A 174 4.94 -22.20 -4.92
C ARG A 174 4.54 -22.40 -6.37
N PHE A 175 3.38 -23.01 -6.56
CA PHE A 175 2.73 -23.25 -7.85
C PHE A 175 1.46 -22.42 -7.95
N ARG A 176 1.14 -21.94 -9.15
CA ARG A 176 -0.05 -21.15 -9.43
C ARG A 176 -0.57 -21.48 -10.83
N SER A 177 -1.86 -21.75 -10.94
CA SER A 177 -2.56 -21.93 -12.21
C SER A 177 -2.37 -20.69 -13.11
N GLY A 178 -2.40 -20.88 -14.43
CA GLY A 178 -2.29 -19.77 -15.36
C GLY A 178 -3.60 -18.98 -15.60
N ALA A 179 -4.75 -19.49 -15.12
CA ALA A 179 -6.06 -18.85 -15.27
C ALA A 179 -6.78 -18.73 -13.91
N PRO A 180 -7.43 -17.60 -13.59
CA PRO A 180 -8.25 -17.43 -12.39
C PRO A 180 -9.62 -18.13 -12.52
N GLY A 181 -10.42 -18.12 -11.45
CA GLY A 181 -11.84 -18.54 -11.47
C GLY A 181 -12.22 -19.56 -10.39
N ALA A 182 -13.52 -19.79 -10.16
CA ALA A 182 -14.04 -20.71 -9.14
C ALA A 182 -13.71 -22.20 -9.38
N THR A 183 -13.27 -22.57 -10.58
CA THR A 183 -12.69 -23.89 -10.84
C THR A 183 -11.17 -23.92 -10.68
N SER A 184 -10.51 -22.78 -10.51
CA SER A 184 -9.06 -22.66 -10.56
C SER A 184 -8.39 -23.33 -9.37
N GLU A 185 -7.48 -24.27 -9.61
CA GLU A 185 -6.78 -24.99 -8.55
C GLU A 185 -5.44 -25.53 -9.06
N VAL A 186 -4.54 -25.82 -8.13
CA VAL A 186 -3.37 -26.67 -8.36
C VAL A 186 -3.35 -27.69 -7.22
N ARG A 187 -3.46 -28.98 -7.54
CA ARG A 187 -3.40 -30.05 -6.53
C ARG A 187 -2.41 -31.14 -6.91
N PHE A 188 -1.68 -31.65 -5.92
CA PHE A 188 -0.77 -32.78 -6.08
C PHE A 188 -1.38 -34.03 -5.41
N GLN A 189 -1.72 -35.03 -6.23
CA GLN A 189 -2.44 -36.19 -5.77
C GLN A 189 -1.48 -37.26 -5.24
N THR A 190 -1.61 -37.52 -3.94
CA THR A 190 -0.85 -38.53 -3.19
C THR A 190 -1.67 -39.79 -2.91
N GLN A 191 -2.98 -39.74 -3.17
CA GLN A 191 -3.97 -40.79 -3.00
C GLN A 191 -4.97 -40.72 -4.17
N PRO A 192 -5.66 -41.82 -4.54
CA PRO A 192 -6.68 -41.80 -5.58
C PRO A 192 -7.87 -40.90 -5.19
N ARG A 193 -8.40 -40.12 -6.13
CA ARG A 193 -9.63 -39.35 -5.91
C ARG A 193 -10.82 -40.31 -5.83
N ALA A 194 -11.48 -40.35 -4.67
CA ALA A 194 -12.67 -41.18 -4.46
C ALA A 194 -13.75 -40.89 -5.54
N GLY A 195 -14.31 -41.96 -6.12
CA GLY A 195 -15.36 -41.88 -7.14
C GLY A 195 -14.92 -41.41 -8.53
N SER A 196 -13.61 -41.27 -8.80
CA SER A 196 -13.09 -40.80 -10.09
C SER A 196 -12.34 -41.88 -10.88
N SER A 197 -12.30 -41.71 -12.21
CA SER A 197 -11.41 -42.43 -13.14
C SER A 197 -10.08 -41.69 -13.40
N ASP A 198 -9.75 -40.71 -12.56
CA ASP A 198 -8.46 -40.00 -12.52
C ASP A 198 -7.26 -40.96 -12.41
N VAL A 199 -6.08 -40.50 -12.85
CA VAL A 199 -4.83 -41.29 -12.77
C VAL A 199 -4.44 -41.56 -11.32
N THR A 200 -4.54 -42.83 -10.91
CA THR A 200 -4.06 -43.31 -9.60
C THR A 200 -2.59 -42.99 -9.37
N PRO A 201 -2.22 -42.30 -8.27
CA PRO A 201 -0.83 -42.01 -7.94
C PRO A 201 0.02 -43.28 -7.78
N SER A 202 1.09 -43.35 -8.57
CA SER A 202 2.10 -44.41 -8.49
C SER A 202 2.95 -44.28 -7.21
N ALA A 203 3.59 -45.36 -6.77
CA ALA A 203 4.47 -45.32 -5.58
C ALA A 203 5.61 -44.29 -5.74
N ALA A 204 6.16 -44.16 -6.96
CA ALA A 204 7.11 -43.12 -7.31
C ALA A 204 6.50 -41.71 -7.21
N SER A 205 5.25 -41.51 -7.65
CA SER A 205 4.52 -40.25 -7.46
C SER A 205 4.37 -39.87 -5.99
N THR A 206 3.94 -40.82 -5.14
CA THR A 206 3.77 -40.58 -3.71
C THR A 206 5.11 -40.29 -3.02
N GLN A 207 6.18 -41.02 -3.37
CA GLN A 207 7.53 -40.79 -2.83
C GLN A 207 8.11 -39.43 -3.26
N THR A 208 7.97 -39.05 -4.53
CA THR A 208 8.42 -37.75 -5.04
C THR A 208 7.63 -36.62 -4.39
N SER A 209 6.30 -36.76 -4.30
CA SER A 209 5.44 -35.77 -3.64
C SER A 209 5.81 -35.60 -2.16
N ALA A 210 6.06 -36.68 -1.43
CA ALA A 210 6.51 -36.61 -0.04
C ALA A 210 7.89 -35.93 0.10
N ARG A 211 8.84 -36.28 -0.77
CA ARG A 211 10.20 -35.70 -0.78
C ARG A 211 10.18 -34.20 -1.08
N LEU A 212 9.27 -33.75 -1.95
CA LEU A 212 9.07 -32.35 -2.33
C LEU A 212 8.02 -31.62 -1.46
N GLY A 213 7.44 -32.29 -0.45
CA GLY A 213 6.42 -31.72 0.46
C GLY A 213 5.12 -31.28 -0.23
N LEU A 214 4.74 -31.93 -1.33
CA LEU A 214 3.63 -31.55 -2.21
C LEU A 214 2.32 -32.25 -1.84
N GLY A 215 1.22 -31.50 -1.87
CA GLY A 215 -0.12 -31.99 -1.57
C GLY A 215 -0.44 -31.99 -0.07
N ALA A 216 -1.73 -31.91 0.26
CA ALA A 216 -2.22 -31.73 1.64
C ALA A 216 -1.74 -32.81 2.62
N SER A 217 -1.65 -34.07 2.19
CA SER A 217 -1.16 -35.19 3.01
C SER A 217 0.32 -35.06 3.43
N ASN A 218 1.12 -34.32 2.66
CA ASN A 218 2.53 -34.06 2.91
C ASN A 218 2.78 -32.69 3.58
N ARG A 219 1.73 -32.11 4.19
CA ARG A 219 1.74 -30.76 4.79
C ARG A 219 1.93 -29.61 3.79
N GLY A 220 1.68 -29.85 2.50
CA GLY A 220 1.46 -28.77 1.54
C GLY A 220 0.12 -28.06 1.79
N SER A 221 0.00 -26.82 1.35
CA SER A 221 -1.26 -26.06 1.37
C SER A 221 -1.79 -25.91 -0.06
N GLU A 222 -3.04 -26.27 -0.28
CA GLU A 222 -3.72 -26.13 -1.57
C GLU A 222 -4.90 -25.17 -1.40
N ARG A 223 -5.01 -24.19 -2.31
CA ARG A 223 -6.07 -23.18 -2.31
C ARG A 223 -6.71 -23.08 -3.70
N GLY A 224 -8.03 -23.06 -3.74
CA GLY A 224 -8.81 -22.84 -4.94
C GLY A 224 -9.01 -21.35 -5.27
N GLY A 225 -9.37 -21.02 -6.51
CA GLY A 225 -9.70 -19.66 -6.93
C GLY A 225 -11.04 -19.19 -6.38
N GLU A 226 -11.98 -20.11 -6.13
CA GLU A 226 -13.20 -19.87 -5.39
C GLU A 226 -12.94 -19.40 -3.95
N GLN A 227 -11.76 -19.70 -3.39
CA GLN A 227 -11.35 -19.34 -2.04
C GLN A 227 -10.78 -17.91 -2.00
N SER A 228 -11.60 -16.94 -2.39
CA SER A 228 -11.24 -15.54 -2.62
C SER A 228 -10.70 -14.83 -1.37
N VAL A 229 -11.27 -15.08 -0.19
CA VAL A 229 -10.85 -14.49 1.10
C VAL A 229 -10.23 -15.54 2.03
N SER A 230 -9.19 -15.16 2.79
CA SER A 230 -8.58 -16.04 3.80
C SER A 230 -8.30 -15.34 5.14
N TYR A 231 -8.67 -16.02 6.22
CA TYR A 231 -8.47 -15.62 7.61
C TYR A 231 -7.86 -16.77 8.41
N VAL A 232 -7.20 -16.47 9.53
CA VAL A 232 -6.58 -17.46 10.42
C VAL A 232 -7.11 -17.24 11.83
N VAL A 233 -7.78 -18.24 12.42
CA VAL A 233 -8.19 -18.19 13.84
C VAL A 233 -7.03 -18.74 14.68
N LEU A 234 -6.57 -17.96 15.65
CA LEU A 234 -5.61 -18.37 16.67
C LEU A 234 -6.36 -18.60 17.98
N ASN A 235 -6.36 -19.84 18.48
CA ASN A 235 -6.93 -20.17 19.78
C ASN A 235 -5.89 -19.93 20.89
N ARG A 236 -6.14 -18.94 21.75
CA ARG A 236 -5.22 -18.50 22.81
C ARG A 236 -5.60 -19.00 24.20
N GLY A 237 -6.89 -19.06 24.52
CA GLY A 237 -7.37 -19.51 25.83
C GLY A 237 -7.37 -21.03 26.01
N THR A 238 -7.96 -21.54 27.10
CA THR A 238 -7.60 -22.88 27.62
C THR A 238 -8.42 -24.08 27.11
N ASP A 239 -9.37 -23.89 26.18
CA ASP A 239 -10.21 -24.97 25.63
C ASP A 239 -10.24 -24.96 24.08
N VAL A 240 -10.74 -26.03 23.46
CA VAL A 240 -10.80 -26.19 21.99
C VAL A 240 -11.95 -25.39 21.39
N ILE A 241 -11.66 -24.52 20.40
CA ILE A 241 -12.72 -23.89 19.59
C ILE A 241 -13.28 -24.98 18.64
N PRO A 242 -14.56 -25.36 18.75
CA PRO A 242 -15.09 -26.50 18.00
C PRO A 242 -15.27 -26.21 16.51
N ALA A 243 -15.34 -27.28 15.72
CA ALA A 243 -15.88 -27.19 14.36
C ALA A 243 -17.35 -26.77 14.44
N GLY A 244 -17.79 -25.88 13.54
CA GLY A 244 -19.12 -25.29 13.54
C GLY A 244 -19.23 -23.94 14.27
N THR A 245 -18.19 -23.46 14.97
CA THR A 245 -18.20 -22.10 15.56
C THR A 245 -18.43 -21.05 14.45
N PRO A 246 -19.37 -20.10 14.60
CA PRO A 246 -19.63 -19.12 13.56
C PRO A 246 -18.63 -17.96 13.56
N VAL A 247 -18.28 -17.51 12.35
CA VAL A 247 -17.54 -16.27 12.08
C VAL A 247 -18.44 -15.38 11.24
N ASP A 248 -18.91 -14.28 11.82
CA ASP A 248 -19.76 -13.31 11.12
C ASP A 248 -18.88 -12.29 10.39
N LEU A 249 -19.22 -11.98 9.14
CA LEU A 249 -18.48 -11.01 8.33
C LEU A 249 -19.32 -9.76 8.10
N TYR A 250 -18.73 -8.60 8.41
CA TYR A 250 -19.37 -7.29 8.31
C TYR A 250 -18.63 -6.37 7.33
N LEU A 251 -19.35 -5.42 6.73
CA LEU A 251 -18.78 -4.29 6.00
C LEU A 251 -18.95 -3.02 6.85
N SER A 252 -17.83 -2.50 7.35
CA SER A 252 -17.73 -1.29 8.17
C SER A 252 -17.10 -0.13 7.41
N ARG A 253 -17.38 1.12 7.79
CA ARG A 253 -16.78 2.31 7.16
C ARG A 253 -15.57 2.87 7.92
N ASP A 254 -15.44 2.60 9.21
CA ASP A 254 -14.48 3.25 10.11
C ASP A 254 -13.52 2.30 10.84
N LYS A 255 -13.58 0.98 10.54
CA LYS A 255 -12.83 -0.13 11.17
C LYS A 255 -13.40 -0.60 12.52
N THR A 256 -14.32 0.14 13.15
CA THR A 256 -15.01 -0.31 14.37
C THR A 256 -16.20 -1.20 14.00
N LEU A 257 -16.63 -2.09 14.92
CA LEU A 257 -17.85 -2.87 14.75
C LEU A 257 -19.02 -2.21 15.48
N ASP A 258 -19.84 -1.47 14.76
CA ASP A 258 -21.17 -1.07 15.23
C ASP A 258 -22.23 -1.96 14.57
N THR A 259 -22.73 -2.94 15.32
CA THR A 259 -23.77 -3.88 14.84
C THR A 259 -25.12 -3.22 14.51
N THR A 260 -25.27 -1.91 14.70
CA THR A 260 -26.45 -1.13 14.27
C THR A 260 -26.23 -0.36 12.96
N GLN A 261 -24.98 -0.20 12.51
CA GLN A 261 -24.62 0.50 11.27
C GLN A 261 -23.94 -0.43 10.24
N ASP A 262 -23.14 -1.39 10.70
CA ASP A 262 -22.35 -2.28 9.85
C ASP A 262 -23.16 -3.46 9.33
N LEU A 263 -23.03 -3.74 8.03
CA LEU A 263 -23.83 -4.75 7.37
C LEU A 263 -23.17 -6.13 7.43
N ARG A 264 -23.78 -7.05 8.19
CA ARG A 264 -23.39 -8.47 8.22
C ARG A 264 -23.76 -9.17 6.91
N PHE A 265 -22.81 -9.26 5.99
CA PHE A 265 -23.00 -9.81 4.65
C PHE A 265 -22.76 -11.31 4.55
N ASP A 266 -22.16 -11.94 5.56
CA ASP A 266 -21.93 -13.39 5.59
C ASP A 266 -21.89 -13.95 7.02
N ARG A 267 -22.09 -15.27 7.14
CA ARG A 267 -21.85 -16.08 8.33
C ARG A 267 -21.17 -17.38 7.89
N LEU A 268 -19.88 -17.47 8.17
CA LEU A 268 -19.09 -18.69 7.96
C LEU A 268 -19.12 -19.56 9.21
N ALA A 269 -18.75 -20.83 9.08
CA ALA A 269 -18.53 -21.75 10.19
C ALA A 269 -17.15 -22.38 10.07
N LEU A 270 -16.44 -22.56 11.19
CA LEU A 270 -15.14 -23.23 11.18
C LEU A 270 -15.32 -24.69 10.75
N THR A 271 -14.67 -25.10 9.65
CA THR A 271 -14.79 -26.47 9.11
C THR A 271 -14.20 -27.53 10.05
N ASP A 272 -13.21 -27.15 10.87
CA ASP A 272 -12.40 -28.05 11.68
C ASP A 272 -12.01 -27.37 13.02
N ALA A 273 -12.02 -28.12 14.13
CA ALA A 273 -11.81 -27.58 15.47
C ALA A 273 -10.36 -27.14 15.77
N VAL A 274 -10.17 -25.90 16.23
CA VAL A 274 -8.86 -25.28 16.49
C VAL A 274 -8.38 -25.59 17.91
N GLN A 275 -7.26 -26.30 18.03
CA GLN A 275 -6.71 -26.72 19.33
C GLN A 275 -6.10 -25.55 20.11
N VAL A 276 -5.98 -25.68 21.43
CA VAL A 276 -5.32 -24.68 22.30
C VAL A 276 -3.89 -24.40 21.83
N GLY A 277 -3.59 -23.13 21.54
CA GLY A 277 -2.30 -22.71 21.00
C GLY A 277 -2.09 -23.00 19.50
N GLU A 278 -3.14 -23.41 18.77
CA GLU A 278 -3.11 -23.60 17.32
C GLU A 278 -3.60 -22.34 16.59
N ALA A 279 -2.90 -21.99 15.51
CA ALA A 279 -3.39 -21.07 14.48
C ALA A 279 -3.83 -21.88 13.24
N ARG A 280 -5.13 -21.86 12.92
CA ARG A 280 -5.66 -22.57 11.74
C ARG A 280 -6.25 -21.61 10.71
N ARG A 281 -5.89 -21.83 9.44
CA ARG A 281 -6.37 -21.02 8.30
C ARG A 281 -7.69 -21.56 7.77
N PHE A 282 -8.61 -20.64 7.53
CA PHE A 282 -9.91 -20.87 6.93
C PHE A 282 -10.09 -19.97 5.69
N TYR A 283 -11.07 -20.32 4.87
CA TYR A 283 -11.31 -19.70 3.57
C TYR A 283 -12.81 -19.43 3.39
N ARG A 284 -13.13 -18.34 2.68
CA ARG A 284 -14.49 -18.04 2.21
C ARG A 284 -14.63 -18.42 0.75
N THR A 285 -15.80 -18.91 0.34
CA THR A 285 -16.20 -19.02 -1.06
C THR A 285 -17.35 -18.08 -1.40
N ASN A 286 -17.41 -17.61 -2.66
CA ASN A 286 -18.43 -16.70 -3.19
C ASN A 286 -19.80 -17.40 -3.39
N ALA A 287 -20.35 -18.03 -2.36
CA ALA A 287 -21.55 -18.86 -2.47
C ALA A 287 -22.70 -18.37 -1.58
N ASN A 288 -22.41 -17.85 -0.39
CA ASN A 288 -23.42 -17.57 0.62
C ASN A 288 -24.26 -16.34 0.28
N ALA A 289 -25.58 -16.47 0.46
CA ALA A 289 -26.45 -15.31 0.64
C ALA A 289 -26.22 -14.73 2.06
N PRO A 290 -26.41 -13.41 2.25
CA PRO A 290 -26.31 -12.79 3.56
C PRO A 290 -27.24 -13.46 4.60
N PRO A 291 -26.84 -13.53 5.88
CA PRO A 291 -27.62 -14.16 6.95
C PRO A 291 -28.91 -13.39 7.30
N GLU A 292 -29.06 -12.16 6.81
CA GLU A 292 -30.27 -11.34 6.89
C GLU A 292 -30.53 -10.69 5.53
N ARG A 293 -31.80 -10.41 5.20
CA ARG A 293 -32.15 -9.66 3.98
C ARG A 293 -31.53 -8.27 4.03
N ILE A 294 -30.67 -7.97 3.06
CA ILE A 294 -30.11 -6.64 2.80
C ILE A 294 -30.62 -6.20 1.42
N LEU A 295 -31.13 -4.98 1.31
CA LEU A 295 -31.44 -4.33 0.03
C LEU A 295 -30.20 -3.57 -0.47
N ARG A 296 -30.01 -3.48 -1.80
CA ARG A 296 -28.86 -2.77 -2.41
C ARG A 296 -28.68 -1.36 -1.84
N GLN A 297 -29.76 -0.57 -1.71
CA GLN A 297 -29.72 0.78 -1.14
C GLN A 297 -29.15 0.88 0.30
N GLU A 298 -29.14 -0.21 1.07
CA GLU A 298 -28.52 -0.23 2.40
C GLU A 298 -26.98 -0.32 2.30
N LEU A 299 -26.47 -0.94 1.22
CA LEU A 299 -25.05 -1.11 0.91
C LEU A 299 -24.64 -0.27 -0.32
N PRO A 300 -24.66 1.07 -0.24
CA PRO A 300 -24.26 1.92 -1.36
C PRO A 300 -22.78 1.72 -1.71
N PRO A 301 -22.39 1.82 -3.00
CA PRO A 301 -21.01 1.64 -3.44
C PRO A 301 -19.99 2.52 -2.70
N GLY A 302 -18.79 1.99 -2.50
CA GLY A 302 -17.73 2.70 -1.78
C GLY A 302 -16.71 1.78 -1.13
N ARG A 303 -15.84 2.34 -0.29
CA ARG A 303 -14.81 1.60 0.45
C ARG A 303 -15.32 1.15 1.81
N TYR A 304 -15.13 -0.13 2.12
CA TYR A 304 -15.55 -0.77 3.37
C TYR A 304 -14.42 -1.64 3.92
N TRP A 305 -14.29 -1.68 5.24
CA TRP A 305 -13.43 -2.63 5.94
C TRP A 305 -14.21 -3.92 6.14
N VAL A 306 -13.63 -5.06 5.77
CA VAL A 306 -14.22 -6.37 6.04
C VAL A 306 -13.83 -6.76 7.46
N LEU A 307 -14.80 -6.76 8.35
CA LEU A 307 -14.61 -7.22 9.72
C LEU A 307 -14.97 -8.71 9.80
N PHE A 308 -14.22 -9.47 10.59
CA PHE A 308 -14.51 -10.87 10.92
C PHE A 308 -14.68 -10.96 12.43
N ALA A 309 -15.88 -11.29 12.90
CA ALA A 309 -16.20 -11.44 14.32
C ALA A 309 -16.36 -12.93 14.66
N LEU A 310 -15.44 -13.50 15.44
CA LEU A 310 -15.57 -14.87 15.93
C LEU A 310 -16.59 -14.93 17.08
N SER A 311 -17.65 -15.71 16.92
CA SER A 311 -18.65 -15.92 17.97
C SER A 311 -18.34 -17.15 18.83
N SER A 312 -17.24 -17.09 19.60
CA SER A 312 -16.93 -18.12 20.60
C SER A 312 -17.86 -17.98 21.82
N ALA A 313 -18.49 -19.09 22.22
CA ALA A 313 -19.39 -19.11 23.38
C ALA A 313 -18.57 -19.23 24.68
N GLY A 314 -18.09 -18.10 25.20
CA GLY A 314 -17.37 -18.04 26.47
C GLY A 314 -16.43 -16.85 26.64
N GLU A 315 -16.07 -16.18 25.55
CA GLU A 315 -15.26 -14.95 25.61
C GLU A 315 -16.10 -13.77 26.15
N GLN A 316 -15.48 -12.92 26.98
CA GLN A 316 -16.09 -11.71 27.54
C GLN A 316 -15.61 -10.46 26.81
N GLU A 317 -14.34 -10.41 26.40
CA GLU A 317 -13.76 -9.30 25.65
C GLU A 317 -13.96 -9.52 24.14
N THR A 318 -15.20 -9.35 23.68
CA THR A 318 -15.60 -9.61 22.27
C THR A 318 -14.82 -8.78 21.24
N GLY A 319 -14.17 -7.69 21.64
CA GLY A 319 -13.24 -6.94 20.80
C GLY A 319 -11.99 -7.73 20.39
N ASN A 320 -11.51 -8.68 21.20
CA ASN A 320 -10.36 -9.52 20.85
C ASN A 320 -10.71 -10.52 19.73
N ASN A 321 -11.98 -10.95 19.69
CA ASN A 321 -12.53 -11.80 18.63
C ASN A 321 -12.80 -11.04 17.31
N LEU A 322 -12.54 -9.73 17.25
CA LEU A 322 -12.74 -8.90 16.07
C LEU A 322 -11.44 -8.70 15.28
N LEU A 323 -11.50 -9.04 13.99
CA LEU A 323 -10.45 -8.77 13.03
C LEU A 323 -10.92 -7.73 12.00
N VAL A 324 -10.14 -6.68 11.80
CA VAL A 324 -10.29 -5.75 10.68
C VAL A 324 -9.46 -6.22 9.46
N SER A 325 -9.95 -5.99 8.25
CA SER A 325 -9.13 -6.09 7.03
C SER A 325 -7.96 -5.09 7.07
N ARG A 326 -6.79 -5.46 6.52
CA ARG A 326 -5.63 -4.52 6.44
C ARG A 326 -5.79 -3.41 5.41
N LEU A 327 -6.65 -3.62 4.42
CA LEU A 327 -7.01 -2.66 3.39
C LEU A 327 -8.54 -2.58 3.35
N PRO A 328 -9.12 -1.44 2.93
CA PRO A 328 -10.53 -1.41 2.60
C PRO A 328 -10.75 -2.20 1.31
N VAL A 329 -11.84 -2.96 1.31
CA VAL A 329 -12.42 -3.61 0.15
C VAL A 329 -13.43 -2.64 -0.46
N GLU A 330 -13.29 -2.39 -1.74
CA GLU A 330 -14.23 -1.53 -2.46
C GLU A 330 -15.40 -2.34 -3.01
N VAL A 331 -16.62 -1.90 -2.69
CA VAL A 331 -17.85 -2.58 -3.04
C VAL A 331 -18.45 -1.88 -4.26
N TYR A 332 -18.53 -2.60 -5.37
CA TYR A 332 -19.14 -2.15 -6.62
C TYR A 332 -20.54 -2.74 -6.80
N ASP A 333 -21.47 -1.88 -7.25
CA ASP A 333 -22.73 -2.33 -7.86
C ASP A 333 -22.39 -2.97 -9.22
N PRO A 334 -22.97 -4.14 -9.58
CA PRO A 334 -22.58 -4.87 -10.79
C PRO A 334 -22.86 -4.09 -12.08
N VAL A 335 -22.18 -4.54 -13.15
CA VAL A 335 -22.35 -4.08 -14.53
C VAL A 335 -23.79 -4.36 -14.99
N ASP A 336 -24.20 -5.63 -14.97
CA ASP A 336 -25.62 -6.00 -15.09
C ASP A 336 -26.39 -5.62 -13.81
N ASP A 337 -26.94 -4.41 -13.74
CA ASP A 337 -28.11 -4.15 -12.89
C ASP A 337 -29.32 -4.85 -13.53
N PRO A 338 -29.94 -5.88 -12.89
CA PRO A 338 -31.03 -6.62 -13.48
C PRO A 338 -32.35 -5.83 -13.58
N ALA A 339 -32.42 -4.61 -13.03
CA ALA A 339 -33.50 -3.68 -13.31
C ALA A 339 -33.40 -3.03 -14.71
N THR A 340 -32.21 -3.00 -15.32
CA THR A 340 -32.01 -2.57 -16.71
C THR A 340 -32.28 -3.71 -17.68
N ALA A 341 -33.30 -3.55 -18.53
CA ALA A 341 -33.75 -4.59 -19.48
C ALA A 341 -32.79 -4.82 -20.67
N ALA A 342 -31.70 -4.06 -20.76
CA ALA A 342 -30.56 -4.37 -21.62
C ALA A 342 -29.51 -5.05 -20.75
N SER A 343 -29.15 -6.30 -21.06
CA SER A 343 -27.92 -6.88 -20.50
C SER A 343 -26.74 -6.08 -21.04
N GLU A 344 -25.98 -5.46 -20.15
CA GLU A 344 -24.71 -4.84 -20.49
C GLU A 344 -23.74 -5.96 -20.83
N THR A 345 -23.61 -6.25 -22.13
CA THR A 345 -22.80 -7.37 -22.60
C THR A 345 -21.36 -7.14 -22.16
N ALA A 346 -20.93 -7.90 -21.14
CA ALA A 346 -19.74 -7.65 -20.34
C ALA A 346 -18.56 -7.15 -21.19
N ALA A 347 -18.10 -5.95 -20.86
CA ALA A 347 -17.22 -5.16 -21.69
C ALA A 347 -15.99 -5.98 -22.15
N PRO A 348 -15.64 -5.97 -23.46
CA PRO A 348 -14.40 -6.58 -23.92
C PRO A 348 -13.17 -6.02 -23.18
N LEU A 349 -13.25 -4.79 -22.70
CA LEU A 349 -12.29 -4.09 -21.84
C LEU A 349 -13.07 -3.29 -20.78
N ASP A 350 -12.71 -3.43 -19.49
CA ASP A 350 -13.31 -2.69 -18.35
C ASP A 350 -12.15 -2.12 -17.51
N PHE A 351 -11.95 -0.81 -17.55
CA PHE A 351 -10.74 -0.19 -17.01
C PHE A 351 -11.02 0.54 -15.69
N VAL A 352 -10.44 0.05 -14.60
CA VAL A 352 -10.70 0.53 -13.24
C VAL A 352 -9.44 1.09 -12.61
N ILE A 353 -9.51 2.32 -12.09
CA ILE A 353 -8.39 2.96 -11.39
C ILE A 353 -8.28 2.35 -9.98
N GLN A 354 -7.42 1.34 -9.78
CA GLN A 354 -7.25 0.67 -8.49
C GLN A 354 -6.62 1.55 -7.41
N ARG A 355 -5.55 2.27 -7.76
CA ARG A 355 -4.76 3.08 -6.80
C ARG A 355 -4.45 4.44 -7.39
N THR A 356 -4.39 5.42 -6.50
CA THR A 356 -4.16 6.84 -6.72
C THR A 356 -3.09 7.27 -5.74
N THR A 357 -2.13 8.08 -6.18
CA THR A 357 -1.04 8.63 -5.34
C THR A 357 -0.82 10.09 -5.74
N SER A 358 -1.34 11.00 -4.93
CA SER A 358 -1.37 12.46 -5.15
C SER A 358 -0.59 13.15 -4.01
N PRO A 359 -0.02 14.36 -4.19
CA PRO A 359 0.53 15.14 -3.08
C PRO A 359 -0.55 15.48 -2.03
N ILE A 360 -0.15 15.83 -0.81
CA ILE A 360 -1.03 16.50 0.18
C ILE A 360 -1.11 18.00 -0.02
N ALA A 361 -0.12 18.62 -0.65
CA ALA A 361 -0.10 20.08 -0.84
C ALA A 361 0.14 20.44 -2.31
N ALA A 362 -0.66 21.37 -2.82
CA ALA A 362 -0.48 21.93 -4.15
C ALA A 362 -0.66 23.45 -4.12
N VAL A 363 0.11 24.18 -4.95
CA VAL A 363 0.03 25.65 -5.03
C VAL A 363 -0.65 26.06 -6.33
N THR A 364 -1.45 27.12 -6.33
CA THR A 364 -2.04 27.65 -7.57
C THR A 364 -0.94 28.02 -8.58
N SER A 365 -1.18 27.77 -9.87
CA SER A 365 -0.20 27.79 -10.99
C SER A 365 1.02 26.87 -10.83
N ALA A 366 0.89 25.80 -10.05
CA ALA A 366 1.64 24.56 -10.22
C ALA A 366 0.71 23.46 -10.77
N ASP A 367 1.29 22.34 -11.17
CA ASP A 367 0.57 21.15 -11.61
C ASP A 367 0.29 20.20 -10.44
N LEU A 368 -0.94 19.68 -10.37
CA LEU A 368 -1.25 18.49 -9.61
C LEU A 368 -0.74 17.26 -10.36
N VAL A 369 0.43 16.77 -9.97
CA VAL A 369 1.01 15.52 -10.49
C VAL A 369 0.49 14.35 -9.66
N THR A 370 -0.04 13.31 -10.30
CA THR A 370 -0.56 12.10 -9.63
C THR A 370 -0.11 10.85 -10.35
N GLN A 371 0.29 9.81 -9.60
CA GLN A 371 0.41 8.45 -10.14
C GLN A 371 -0.90 7.66 -10.01
N LEU A 372 -1.35 7.08 -11.11
CA LEU A 372 -2.56 6.26 -11.21
C LEU A 372 -2.19 4.83 -11.57
N GLN A 373 -2.79 3.85 -10.90
CA GLN A 373 -2.72 2.44 -11.28
C GLN A 373 -4.08 2.02 -11.85
N VAL A 374 -4.13 1.77 -13.15
CA VAL A 374 -5.34 1.31 -13.86
C VAL A 374 -5.20 -0.19 -14.11
N GLN A 375 -6.23 -0.96 -13.79
CA GLN A 375 -6.34 -2.38 -14.13
C GLN A 375 -7.45 -2.58 -15.15
N ASN A 376 -7.21 -3.45 -16.13
CA ASN A 376 -8.29 -3.96 -16.98
C ASN A 376 -8.90 -5.23 -16.35
N LEU A 377 -10.18 -5.17 -15.98
CA LEU A 377 -10.98 -6.30 -15.49
C LEU A 377 -11.57 -7.15 -16.63
N GLY A 378 -11.67 -6.58 -17.84
CA GLY A 378 -12.12 -7.26 -19.05
C GLY A 378 -11.07 -8.19 -19.67
N ALA A 379 -11.26 -8.53 -20.96
CA ALA A 379 -10.42 -9.45 -21.70
C ALA A 379 -9.03 -8.86 -22.05
N ALA A 380 -8.14 -9.67 -22.62
CA ALA A 380 -6.78 -9.26 -22.99
C ALA A 380 -6.77 -8.03 -23.96
N VAL A 381 -5.89 -7.07 -23.68
CA VAL A 381 -5.75 -5.82 -24.48
C VAL A 381 -4.93 -6.13 -25.73
N ALA A 382 -5.61 -6.46 -26.83
CA ALA A 382 -4.98 -6.94 -28.07
C ALA A 382 -4.22 -5.86 -28.87
N ALA A 383 -4.56 -4.58 -28.69
CA ALA A 383 -3.89 -3.43 -29.29
C ALA A 383 -3.83 -2.29 -28.25
N PRO A 384 -2.89 -1.33 -28.33
CA PRO A 384 -2.79 -0.24 -27.35
C PRO A 384 -4.07 0.60 -27.34
N GLU A 385 -4.74 0.67 -26.18
CA GLU A 385 -6.02 1.35 -26.04
C GLU A 385 -5.84 2.77 -25.50
N ALA A 386 -6.56 3.74 -26.06
CA ALA A 386 -6.37 5.16 -25.76
C ALA A 386 -7.48 5.65 -24.84
N LEU A 387 -7.11 5.97 -23.59
CA LEU A 387 -8.01 6.36 -22.51
C LEU A 387 -7.83 7.86 -22.20
N ILE A 388 -8.89 8.50 -21.72
CA ILE A 388 -8.88 9.88 -21.23
C ILE A 388 -9.07 9.83 -19.71
N VAL A 389 -8.18 10.49 -18.97
CA VAL A 389 -8.34 10.74 -17.53
C VAL A 389 -8.73 12.19 -17.32
N ASP A 390 -9.95 12.41 -16.84
CA ASP A 390 -10.32 13.67 -16.22
C ASP A 390 -9.76 13.73 -14.81
N VAL A 391 -9.08 14.82 -14.46
CA VAL A 391 -8.55 15.10 -13.13
C VAL A 391 -9.36 16.25 -12.54
N LEU A 392 -10.04 16.01 -11.42
CA LEU A 392 -10.92 16.96 -10.75
C LEU A 392 -10.49 17.17 -9.29
N LEU A 393 -10.96 18.28 -8.70
CA LEU A 393 -10.93 18.54 -7.27
C LEU A 393 -12.35 18.79 -6.76
N SER A 394 -12.80 17.93 -5.83
CA SER A 394 -14.13 17.96 -5.21
C SER A 394 -14.09 18.51 -3.78
N GLY A 395 -15.17 19.17 -3.37
CA GLY A 395 -15.35 19.66 -1.99
C GLY A 395 -15.82 18.59 -1.00
N ASP A 396 -16.63 17.61 -1.44
CA ASP A 396 -17.37 16.70 -0.57
C ASP A 396 -17.18 15.20 -0.87
N GLN A 397 -16.13 14.85 -1.65
CA GLN A 397 -15.71 13.49 -1.99
C GLN A 397 -16.60 12.75 -3.00
N ILE A 398 -17.73 13.34 -3.42
CA ILE A 398 -18.63 12.82 -4.44
C ILE A 398 -18.22 13.41 -5.79
N LEU A 399 -18.25 12.62 -6.86
CA LEU A 399 -18.11 13.15 -8.22
C LEU A 399 -19.45 13.71 -8.67
N ASP A 400 -19.49 15.00 -8.94
CA ASP A 400 -20.54 15.61 -9.75
C ASP A 400 -20.02 15.84 -11.18
N GLU A 401 -20.87 15.62 -12.17
CA GLU A 401 -20.51 15.86 -13.57
C GLU A 401 -20.04 17.31 -13.77
N PRO A 402 -18.84 17.55 -14.36
CA PRO A 402 -18.35 18.89 -14.65
C PRO A 402 -19.41 19.72 -15.37
N ALA A 403 -19.57 20.99 -14.98
CA ALA A 403 -20.56 21.88 -15.57
C ALA A 403 -20.17 22.30 -16.99
N ALA A 404 -20.35 21.37 -17.92
CA ALA A 404 -19.86 21.44 -19.27
C ALA A 404 -21.04 21.45 -20.26
N PHE A 405 -21.07 22.47 -21.10
CA PHE A 405 -21.90 22.55 -22.30
C PHE A 405 -20.99 22.15 -23.45
N THR A 406 -21.13 20.92 -23.95
CA THR A 406 -20.20 20.34 -24.92
C THR A 406 -20.96 19.63 -26.03
N ASP A 407 -20.49 19.76 -27.26
CA ASP A 407 -20.92 18.92 -28.37
C ASP A 407 -20.22 17.54 -28.29
N PRO A 408 -20.98 16.42 -28.17
CA PRO A 408 -20.42 15.08 -28.20
C PRO A 408 -19.68 14.78 -29.52
N ALA A 409 -20.17 15.30 -30.65
CA ALA A 409 -19.55 15.13 -31.96
C ALA A 409 -18.32 16.03 -32.15
N GLY A 410 -18.18 17.09 -31.35
CA GLY A 410 -17.02 17.99 -31.37
C GLY A 410 -16.93 18.95 -32.56
N ALA A 411 -18.03 19.15 -33.28
CA ALA A 411 -18.12 20.12 -34.36
C ALA A 411 -18.31 21.55 -33.84
N VAL A 412 -18.96 21.72 -32.68
CA VAL A 412 -19.20 23.01 -32.00
C VAL A 412 -18.29 23.14 -30.77
N ALA A 413 -17.67 24.30 -30.57
CA ALA A 413 -16.83 24.59 -29.41
C ALA A 413 -17.62 24.55 -28.10
N GLY A 414 -17.14 23.78 -27.13
CA GLY A 414 -17.76 23.64 -25.81
C GLY A 414 -17.29 24.66 -24.77
N LEU A 415 -18.07 24.80 -23.70
CA LEU A 415 -17.76 25.56 -22.49
C LEU A 415 -17.72 24.63 -21.28
N VAL A 416 -16.58 24.54 -20.61
CA VAL A 416 -16.44 23.90 -19.30
C VAL A 416 -16.42 24.98 -18.23
N VAL A 417 -17.22 24.83 -17.18
CA VAL A 417 -17.31 25.76 -16.05
C VAL A 417 -16.91 25.07 -14.74
N ASN A 418 -16.03 25.70 -13.98
CA ASN A 418 -15.68 25.34 -12.61
C ASN A 418 -16.19 26.42 -11.63
N PRO A 419 -16.62 26.09 -10.40
CA PRO A 419 -16.88 27.08 -9.37
C PRO A 419 -15.58 27.60 -8.77
N THR A 420 -15.53 28.86 -8.34
CA THR A 420 -14.35 29.41 -7.63
C THR A 420 -14.29 29.07 -6.15
N SER A 421 -15.27 28.32 -5.66
CA SER A 421 -15.39 27.80 -4.30
C SER A 421 -16.09 26.43 -4.33
N PRO A 422 -15.38 25.30 -4.50
CA PRO A 422 -15.97 23.96 -4.62
C PRO A 422 -16.89 23.51 -3.48
N LEU A 423 -16.78 24.11 -2.29
CA LEU A 423 -17.72 23.90 -1.17
C LEU A 423 -19.10 24.54 -1.38
N ARG A 424 -19.31 25.23 -2.51
CA ARG A 424 -20.52 25.99 -2.84
C ARG A 424 -20.90 25.72 -4.30
N PRO A 425 -21.87 24.83 -4.56
CA PRO A 425 -22.36 24.56 -5.93
C PRO A 425 -22.94 25.83 -6.55
N ILE A 426 -22.57 26.15 -7.80
CA ILE A 426 -23.06 27.32 -8.55
C ILE A 426 -23.75 26.88 -9.84
N THR A 427 -25.03 27.21 -9.99
CA THR A 427 -25.79 26.98 -11.22
C THR A 427 -25.41 28.02 -12.28
N VAL A 428 -25.07 27.59 -13.49
CA VAL A 428 -25.03 28.46 -14.68
C VAL A 428 -26.24 28.13 -15.56
N ARG A 429 -27.07 29.14 -15.85
CA ARG A 429 -28.29 29.02 -16.67
C ARG A 429 -28.24 30.01 -17.83
N PHE A 430 -28.52 29.53 -19.04
CA PHE A 430 -28.65 30.35 -20.25
C PHE A 430 -30.12 30.66 -20.54
N GLN A 431 -30.42 31.91 -20.91
CA GLN A 431 -31.77 32.36 -21.27
C GLN A 431 -31.74 33.30 -22.49
N THR A 432 -32.62 33.04 -23.47
CA THR A 432 -32.83 33.90 -24.62
C THR A 432 -33.58 35.18 -24.27
N GLY A 433 -33.29 36.28 -24.99
CA GLY A 433 -33.99 37.56 -24.86
C GLY A 433 -33.13 38.73 -24.35
N GLY A 434 -31.80 38.55 -24.31
CA GLY A 434 -30.86 39.66 -24.09
C GLY A 434 -30.63 40.51 -25.35
N VAL A 435 -29.82 41.55 -25.20
CA VAL A 435 -29.19 42.29 -26.30
C VAL A 435 -27.68 42.14 -26.11
N GLY A 436 -26.98 41.51 -27.05
CA GLY A 436 -25.64 40.98 -26.82
C GLY A 436 -25.67 39.80 -25.82
N VAL A 437 -24.59 39.63 -25.07
CA VAL A 437 -24.51 38.67 -23.95
C VAL A 437 -24.27 39.44 -22.65
N THR A 438 -25.06 39.14 -21.63
CA THR A 438 -24.99 39.77 -20.30
C THR A 438 -25.15 38.73 -19.21
N THR A 439 -24.60 38.99 -18.02
CA THR A 439 -24.73 38.10 -16.85
C THR A 439 -25.35 38.81 -15.66
N THR A 440 -26.30 38.16 -15.00
CA THR A 440 -26.85 38.56 -13.70
C THR A 440 -26.56 37.47 -12.69
N VAL A 441 -26.07 37.83 -11.51
CA VAL A 441 -25.74 36.86 -10.44
C VAL A 441 -26.72 37.04 -9.28
N THR A 442 -27.44 35.96 -8.95
CA THR A 442 -28.45 35.92 -7.89
C THR A 442 -28.18 34.73 -7.00
N ALA A 443 -27.72 34.97 -5.77
CA ALA A 443 -27.26 33.94 -4.82
C ALA A 443 -26.27 32.96 -5.49
N ASP A 444 -26.67 31.70 -5.68
CA ASP A 444 -25.86 30.61 -6.24
C ASP A 444 -26.12 30.38 -7.74
N THR A 445 -26.74 31.34 -8.45
CA THR A 445 -27.05 31.23 -9.87
C THR A 445 -26.45 32.37 -10.69
N VAL A 446 -25.69 32.02 -11.73
CA VAL A 446 -25.24 32.92 -12.80
C VAL A 446 -26.19 32.76 -13.99
N LEU A 447 -27.06 33.73 -14.20
CA LEU A 447 -27.97 33.80 -15.35
C LEU A 447 -27.28 34.53 -16.51
N VAL A 448 -27.07 33.83 -17.62
CA VAL A 448 -26.50 34.36 -18.86
C VAL A 448 -27.63 34.67 -19.84
N SER A 449 -27.97 35.94 -20.00
CA SER A 449 -28.97 36.41 -20.95
C SER A 449 -28.31 36.76 -22.29
N TYR A 450 -28.80 36.16 -23.38
CA TYR A 450 -28.18 36.27 -24.72
C TYR A 450 -29.20 36.55 -25.84
N ASP A 451 -28.73 37.17 -26.92
CA ASP A 451 -29.45 37.25 -28.19
C ASP A 451 -29.18 36.03 -29.10
N GLY A 452 -30.07 35.79 -30.08
CA GLY A 452 -30.01 34.60 -30.95
C GLY A 452 -28.82 34.51 -31.92
N SER A 453 -27.89 35.48 -31.90
CA SER A 453 -26.67 35.51 -32.71
C SER A 453 -25.37 35.42 -31.89
N ALA A 454 -25.46 35.37 -30.56
CA ALA A 454 -24.31 35.31 -29.66
C ALA A 454 -23.36 34.14 -29.96
N THR A 455 -22.04 34.38 -29.87
CA THR A 455 -21.01 33.35 -30.04
C THR A 455 -20.58 32.71 -28.73
N VAL A 456 -20.01 31.50 -28.80
CA VAL A 456 -19.46 30.79 -27.64
C VAL A 456 -18.35 31.62 -26.95
N GLN A 457 -17.53 32.36 -27.70
CA GLN A 457 -16.51 33.26 -27.15
C GLN A 457 -17.11 34.46 -26.40
N GLN A 458 -18.26 34.99 -26.85
CA GLN A 458 -18.98 36.04 -26.11
C GLN A 458 -19.57 35.50 -24.80
N ALA A 459 -20.12 34.28 -24.82
CA ALA A 459 -20.61 33.59 -23.63
C ALA A 459 -19.49 33.36 -22.59
N LEU A 460 -18.34 32.81 -23.03
CA LEU A 460 -17.13 32.65 -22.23
C LEU A 460 -16.70 33.97 -21.56
N THR A 461 -16.64 35.04 -22.34
CA THR A 461 -16.20 36.36 -21.88
C THR A 461 -17.18 36.94 -20.85
N ALA A 462 -18.48 36.80 -21.06
CA ALA A 462 -19.51 37.29 -20.14
C ALA A 462 -19.54 36.50 -18.83
N ILE A 463 -19.40 35.18 -18.86
CA ILE A 463 -19.34 34.34 -17.64
C ILE A 463 -18.12 34.70 -16.78
N ASN A 464 -16.94 34.84 -17.40
CA ASN A 464 -15.70 35.21 -16.69
C ASN A 464 -15.69 36.68 -16.21
N ALA A 465 -16.60 37.52 -16.69
CA ALA A 465 -16.81 38.89 -16.22
C ALA A 465 -17.98 39.02 -15.22
N SER A 466 -18.59 37.91 -14.79
CA SER A 466 -19.77 37.92 -13.91
C SER A 466 -19.48 38.47 -12.50
N SER A 467 -20.44 39.20 -11.93
CA SER A 467 -20.26 39.92 -10.67
C SER A 467 -20.01 38.98 -9.49
N GLY A 468 -18.90 39.18 -8.80
CA GLY A 468 -18.46 38.34 -7.68
C GLY A 468 -17.61 37.13 -8.09
N GLY A 469 -17.43 36.85 -9.39
CA GLY A 469 -16.49 35.84 -9.88
C GLY A 469 -16.75 34.43 -9.34
N LEU A 470 -18.01 34.00 -9.24
CA LEU A 470 -18.40 32.73 -8.61
C LEU A 470 -17.99 31.48 -9.41
N VAL A 471 -17.67 31.65 -10.69
CA VAL A 471 -17.28 30.59 -11.62
C VAL A 471 -16.16 31.07 -12.54
N VAL A 472 -15.41 30.13 -13.10
CA VAL A 472 -14.52 30.32 -14.25
C VAL A 472 -14.89 29.33 -15.34
N ALA A 473 -15.21 29.87 -16.51
CA ALA A 473 -15.42 29.13 -17.74
C ALA A 473 -14.15 29.09 -18.61
N ARG A 474 -14.03 28.04 -19.42
CA ARG A 474 -13.00 27.86 -20.46
C ARG A 474 -13.57 27.07 -21.65
N LEU A 475 -12.88 27.10 -22.78
CA LEU A 475 -13.23 26.25 -23.93
C LEU A 475 -12.84 24.79 -23.68
N ASP A 476 -13.54 23.85 -24.32
CA ASP A 476 -13.20 22.42 -24.30
C ASP A 476 -12.09 22.02 -25.30
N GLY A 477 -11.63 22.97 -26.12
CA GLY A 477 -10.60 22.75 -27.15
C GLY A 477 -11.12 22.27 -28.50
N LYS A 478 -12.44 22.19 -28.70
CA LYS A 478 -13.08 21.79 -29.96
C LYS A 478 -13.67 22.99 -30.72
N GLY A 479 -14.15 22.75 -31.94
CA GLY A 479 -14.84 23.75 -32.78
C GLY A 479 -14.04 25.04 -33.03
N ASN A 480 -14.75 26.16 -33.18
CA ASN A 480 -14.19 27.51 -33.19
C ASN A 480 -15.13 28.51 -32.50
N ALA A 481 -14.88 28.78 -31.22
CA ALA A 481 -15.74 29.62 -30.38
C ALA A 481 -16.00 31.05 -30.90
N ASN A 482 -15.20 31.55 -31.84
CA ASN A 482 -15.39 32.87 -32.46
C ASN A 482 -16.47 32.88 -33.55
N THR A 483 -16.73 31.74 -34.19
CA THR A 483 -17.75 31.58 -35.24
C THR A 483 -18.95 30.75 -34.78
N ASP A 484 -18.72 29.86 -33.81
CA ASP A 484 -19.72 28.96 -33.28
C ASP A 484 -20.73 29.73 -32.42
N THR A 485 -22.02 29.53 -32.68
CA THR A 485 -23.10 30.23 -31.98
C THR A 485 -23.50 29.50 -30.71
N LEU A 486 -23.83 30.25 -29.67
CA LEU A 486 -24.34 29.72 -28.41
C LEU A 486 -25.64 28.91 -28.59
N PRO A 487 -26.62 29.30 -29.44
CA PRO A 487 -27.74 28.43 -29.83
C PRO A 487 -27.32 27.04 -30.33
N ASN A 488 -26.29 26.96 -31.20
CA ASN A 488 -25.82 25.67 -31.71
C ASN A 488 -25.20 24.84 -30.60
N LEU A 489 -24.41 25.44 -29.70
CA LEU A 489 -23.82 24.75 -28.57
C LEU A 489 -24.89 24.19 -27.61
N LEU A 490 -25.88 25.01 -27.22
CA LEU A 490 -26.92 24.59 -26.28
C LEU A 490 -27.85 23.52 -26.89
N SER A 491 -28.03 23.54 -28.21
CA SER A 491 -28.72 22.48 -28.96
C SER A 491 -27.91 21.17 -28.99
N ALA A 492 -26.60 21.25 -29.25
CA ALA A 492 -25.71 20.07 -29.28
C ALA A 492 -25.51 19.44 -27.88
N ALA A 493 -25.38 20.27 -26.85
CA ALA A 493 -25.28 19.86 -25.45
C ALA A 493 -26.63 19.43 -24.82
N GLN A 494 -27.74 19.64 -25.54
CA GLN A 494 -29.13 19.33 -25.14
C GLN A 494 -29.58 19.89 -23.77
N LYS A 495 -28.90 20.94 -23.26
CA LYS A 495 -29.21 21.57 -21.98
C LYS A 495 -28.90 23.07 -21.97
N THR A 496 -29.72 23.83 -21.24
CA THR A 496 -29.54 25.27 -20.99
C THR A 496 -29.01 25.58 -19.59
N GLU A 497 -28.77 24.56 -18.76
CA GLU A 497 -28.37 24.70 -17.37
C GLU A 497 -27.33 23.63 -16.98
N ALA A 498 -26.41 23.98 -16.08
CA ALA A 498 -25.44 23.06 -15.48
C ALA A 498 -25.04 23.52 -14.07
N LEU A 499 -24.73 22.57 -13.18
CA LEU A 499 -24.35 22.82 -11.79
C LEU A 499 -22.83 22.67 -11.62
N ALA A 500 -22.13 23.78 -11.41
CA ALA A 500 -20.69 23.80 -11.20
C ALA A 500 -20.39 23.54 -9.71
N LYS A 501 -19.93 22.33 -9.38
CA LYS A 501 -19.58 21.91 -8.01
C LYS A 501 -18.13 21.40 -7.94
N ASP A 502 -17.80 20.39 -8.73
CA ASP A 502 -16.42 19.92 -8.87
C ASP A 502 -15.62 20.81 -9.81
N THR A 503 -14.32 20.95 -9.52
CA THR A 503 -13.37 21.70 -10.36
C THR A 503 -12.60 20.75 -11.25
N LEU A 504 -12.98 20.63 -12.52
CA LEU A 504 -12.21 19.89 -13.51
C LEU A 504 -10.90 20.65 -13.78
N LEU A 505 -9.74 20.09 -13.42
CA LEU A 505 -8.44 20.67 -13.71
C LEU A 505 -8.04 20.42 -15.16
N ALA A 506 -8.00 19.17 -15.59
CA ALA A 506 -7.58 18.77 -16.94
C ALA A 506 -8.26 17.46 -17.41
N SER A 507 -8.19 17.20 -18.72
CA SER A 507 -8.55 15.93 -19.34
C SER A 507 -7.32 15.45 -20.15
N GLN A 508 -6.61 14.44 -19.66
CA GLN A 508 -5.34 13.97 -20.23
C GLN A 508 -5.52 12.62 -20.92
N ALA A 509 -5.04 12.50 -22.17
CA ALA A 509 -4.96 11.21 -22.84
C ALA A 509 -3.78 10.37 -22.30
N ILE A 510 -4.03 9.09 -22.08
CA ILE A 510 -3.04 8.04 -21.76
C ILE A 510 -3.24 6.85 -22.71
N THR A 511 -2.23 6.00 -22.85
CA THR A 511 -2.33 4.78 -23.69
C THR A 511 -2.03 3.55 -22.86
N PHE A 512 -3.04 2.72 -22.65
CA PHE A 512 -2.90 1.42 -22.00
C PHE A 512 -2.25 0.45 -22.99
N ALA A 513 -1.04 -0.02 -22.68
CA ALA A 513 -0.27 -0.87 -23.57
C ALA A 513 -0.90 -2.28 -23.70
N VAL A 514 -0.55 -2.99 -24.78
CA VAL A 514 -0.95 -4.39 -25.03
C VAL A 514 -0.72 -5.25 -23.80
N ALA A 515 -1.74 -6.03 -23.42
CA ALA A 515 -1.73 -6.91 -22.27
C ALA A 515 -2.23 -8.29 -22.70
N ASP A 516 -1.35 -9.29 -22.61
CA ASP A 516 -1.55 -10.68 -23.05
C ASP A 516 -2.54 -11.48 -22.20
N ARG A 517 -3.07 -10.89 -21.13
CA ARG A 517 -3.92 -11.52 -20.12
C ARG A 517 -4.84 -10.48 -19.46
N PRO A 518 -6.00 -10.89 -18.93
CA PRO A 518 -6.86 -10.04 -18.10
C PRO A 518 -6.18 -9.67 -16.77
N LEU A 519 -6.77 -8.73 -16.03
CA LEU A 519 -6.32 -8.29 -14.69
C LEU A 519 -4.89 -7.69 -14.64
N VAL A 520 -4.35 -7.25 -15.78
CA VAL A 520 -3.09 -6.50 -15.81
C VAL A 520 -3.31 -5.08 -15.30
N THR A 521 -2.46 -4.67 -14.36
CA THR A 521 -2.39 -3.30 -13.85
C THR A 521 -1.22 -2.56 -14.50
N GLN A 522 -1.45 -1.35 -15.02
CA GLN A 522 -0.42 -0.45 -15.55
C GLN A 522 -0.41 0.86 -14.74
N SER A 523 0.76 1.49 -14.64
CA SER A 523 0.95 2.72 -13.86
C SER A 523 1.19 3.91 -14.80
N PHE A 524 0.48 5.00 -14.56
CA PHE A 524 0.49 6.22 -15.38
C PHE A 524 0.78 7.43 -14.48
N THR A 525 1.41 8.46 -15.03
CA THR A 525 1.51 9.78 -14.37
C THR A 525 0.62 10.76 -15.11
N VAL A 526 -0.32 11.37 -14.40
CA VAL A 526 -1.13 12.48 -14.90
C VAL A 526 -0.66 13.80 -14.28
N SER A 527 -0.73 14.87 -15.06
CA SER A 527 -0.33 16.22 -14.67
C SER A 527 -1.46 17.18 -15.03
N ALA A 528 -2.03 17.84 -14.04
CA ALA A 528 -3.16 18.74 -14.23
C ALA A 528 -2.85 20.12 -13.65
N PRO A 529 -2.68 21.18 -14.48
CA PRO A 529 -2.41 22.52 -13.97
C PRO A 529 -3.55 23.00 -13.08
N ILE A 530 -3.22 23.68 -11.98
CA ILE A 530 -4.17 24.35 -11.10
C ILE A 530 -4.21 25.84 -11.49
N PRO A 531 -5.19 26.33 -12.26
CA PRO A 531 -5.23 27.75 -12.63
C PRO A 531 -5.49 28.61 -11.39
N PRO A 532 -4.76 29.73 -11.18
CA PRO A 532 -4.99 30.62 -10.04
C PRO A 532 -6.35 31.31 -10.08
N SER A 533 -7.00 31.33 -11.24
CA SER A 533 -8.38 31.78 -11.42
C SER A 533 -9.43 30.80 -10.88
N ASN A 534 -9.13 29.50 -10.78
CA ASN A 534 -10.12 28.48 -10.42
C ASN A 534 -10.53 28.53 -8.94
N PHE A 535 -9.84 29.30 -8.08
CA PHE A 535 -10.15 29.40 -6.66
C PHE A 535 -10.06 30.85 -6.20
N ALA A 536 -11.08 31.31 -5.48
CA ALA A 536 -11.08 32.66 -4.91
C ALA A 536 -10.00 32.76 -3.81
N THR A 537 -9.11 33.75 -3.88
CA THR A 537 -7.96 33.85 -2.97
C THR A 537 -8.35 34.03 -1.50
N ASN A 538 -9.59 34.43 -1.20
CA ASN A 538 -10.14 34.52 0.14
C ASN A 538 -10.68 33.19 0.72
N VAL A 539 -10.80 32.12 -0.09
CA VAL A 539 -11.15 30.76 0.39
C VAL A 539 -9.96 29.81 0.46
N LEU A 540 -8.75 30.29 0.12
CA LEU A 540 -7.50 29.53 0.20
C LEU A 540 -6.75 29.82 1.53
N PRO A 541 -6.17 28.79 2.19
CA PRO A 541 -6.01 27.42 1.70
C PRO A 541 -7.28 26.56 1.83
N LEU A 542 -7.51 25.67 0.85
CA LEU A 542 -8.74 24.87 0.76
C LEU A 542 -8.44 23.37 0.70
N ARG A 543 -9.10 22.57 1.54
CA ARG A 543 -9.09 21.10 1.52
C ARG A 543 -10.01 20.62 0.39
N LEU A 544 -9.46 19.86 -0.55
CA LEU A 544 -10.17 19.29 -1.70
C LEU A 544 -9.75 17.85 -1.92
N PHE A 545 -10.64 17.03 -2.45
CA PHE A 545 -10.38 15.62 -2.74
C PHE A 545 -10.14 15.45 -4.24
N PRO A 546 -8.96 14.95 -4.67
CA PRO A 546 -8.74 14.59 -6.06
C PRO A 546 -9.65 13.44 -6.47
N LEU A 547 -10.41 13.68 -7.54
CA LEU A 547 -11.20 12.68 -8.23
C LEU A 547 -10.63 12.48 -9.64
N TYR A 548 -10.62 11.23 -10.09
CA TYR A 548 -10.13 10.82 -11.39
C TYR A 548 -11.26 10.08 -12.08
N ARG A 549 -11.66 10.51 -13.27
CA ARG A 549 -12.64 9.78 -14.10
C ARG A 549 -11.95 9.31 -15.38
N LEU A 550 -11.93 8.00 -15.57
CA LEU A 550 -11.52 7.38 -16.82
C LEU A 550 -12.66 7.43 -17.85
N ARG A 551 -12.31 7.52 -19.15
CA ARG A 551 -13.22 7.38 -20.30
C ARG A 551 -12.43 6.79 -21.50
N PRO A 552 -13.04 6.16 -22.50
CA PRO A 552 -12.36 5.78 -23.74
C PRO A 552 -12.22 7.03 -24.61
N SER A 553 -11.14 7.11 -25.40
CA SER A 553 -10.99 8.20 -26.38
C SER A 553 -11.95 8.07 -27.58
N THR A 554 -12.44 6.86 -27.85
CA THR A 554 -13.38 6.57 -28.94
C THR A 554 -14.74 6.11 -28.39
N VAL A 555 -15.79 6.89 -28.67
CA VAL A 555 -17.18 6.67 -28.17
C VAL A 555 -17.90 5.51 -28.90
N SER A 556 -17.14 4.59 -29.49
CA SER A 556 -17.66 3.51 -30.36
C SER A 556 -17.92 2.18 -29.64
N SER A 557 -17.59 2.07 -28.35
CA SER A 557 -17.95 0.92 -27.51
C SER A 557 -19.07 1.33 -26.53
N PRO A 558 -20.34 0.93 -26.74
CA PRO A 558 -21.48 1.33 -25.91
C PRO A 558 -21.61 0.45 -24.64
N ALA A 559 -20.49 0.03 -24.05
CA ALA A 559 -20.44 -1.03 -23.03
C ALA A 559 -19.37 -0.78 -21.94
N GLU A 560 -19.01 0.47 -21.67
CA GLU A 560 -18.12 0.80 -20.53
C GLU A 560 -18.98 1.09 -19.28
N ASN A 561 -18.66 0.43 -18.16
CA ASN A 561 -19.38 0.66 -16.90
C ASN A 561 -19.01 2.01 -16.29
N ALA A 562 -19.83 3.03 -16.55
CA ALA A 562 -19.64 4.39 -16.02
C ALA A 562 -19.55 4.47 -14.48
N LYS A 563 -20.04 3.46 -13.73
CA LYS A 563 -19.88 3.36 -12.27
C LYS A 563 -18.43 3.05 -11.84
N ASN A 564 -17.69 2.27 -12.65
CA ASN A 564 -16.32 1.84 -12.38
C ASN A 564 -15.26 2.90 -12.72
N ASN A 565 -15.57 3.79 -13.65
CA ASN A 565 -14.66 4.80 -14.20
C ASN A 565 -14.10 5.80 -13.18
N VAL A 566 -14.80 5.99 -12.05
CA VAL A 566 -14.59 7.10 -11.12
C VAL A 566 -13.81 6.66 -9.89
N ARG A 567 -12.77 7.41 -9.53
CA ARG A 567 -11.92 7.09 -8.40
C ARG A 567 -11.48 8.31 -7.60
N ARG A 568 -11.70 8.28 -6.29
CA ARG A 568 -11.10 9.21 -5.34
C ARG A 568 -9.65 8.83 -4.98
N ALA A 569 -8.82 9.83 -4.74
CA ALA A 569 -7.56 9.69 -4.02
C ALA A 569 -7.73 8.93 -2.67
N SER A 570 -6.63 8.37 -2.15
CA SER A 570 -6.57 7.95 -0.74
C SER A 570 -6.58 9.18 0.17
N ASN A 571 -5.77 10.18 -0.17
CA ASN A 571 -5.60 11.43 0.55
C ASN A 571 -6.48 12.57 0.01
N TYR A 572 -6.46 13.70 0.70
CA TYR A 572 -6.92 15.00 0.20
C TYR A 572 -5.72 15.88 -0.16
N VAL A 573 -5.94 16.86 -1.04
CA VAL A 573 -4.99 17.94 -1.36
C VAL A 573 -5.44 19.21 -0.63
N ARG A 574 -4.51 19.94 -0.03
CA ARG A 574 -4.70 21.35 0.34
C ARG A 574 -4.16 22.22 -0.79
N VAL A 575 -5.04 23.03 -1.39
CA VAL A 575 -4.65 24.01 -2.39
C VAL A 575 -4.27 25.32 -1.72
N TYR A 576 -3.10 25.86 -2.07
CA TYR A 576 -2.50 27.07 -1.52
C TYR A 576 -2.48 28.21 -2.52
N ASP A 577 -2.68 29.44 -2.03
CA ASP A 577 -2.58 30.67 -2.80
C ASP A 577 -1.10 31.02 -3.06
N ARG A 578 -0.66 31.02 -4.32
CA ARG A 578 0.71 31.39 -4.71
C ARG A 578 1.15 32.77 -4.23
N THR A 579 0.22 33.70 -3.99
CA THR A 579 0.55 35.05 -3.48
C THR A 579 0.81 35.08 -1.97
N LYS A 580 0.50 33.98 -1.26
CA LYS A 580 0.73 33.79 0.19
C LYS A 580 1.73 32.65 0.49
N ALA A 581 1.99 31.79 -0.49
CA ALA A 581 3.03 30.77 -0.46
C ALA A 581 4.42 31.41 -0.27
N THR A 582 5.24 30.82 0.59
CA THR A 582 6.62 31.28 0.78
C THR A 582 7.44 30.92 -0.45
N VAL A 583 8.13 31.90 -1.04
CA VAL A 583 9.11 31.66 -2.10
C VAL A 583 10.48 31.53 -1.45
N ASP A 584 11.15 30.39 -1.62
CA ASP A 584 12.57 30.30 -1.30
C ASP A 584 13.34 31.03 -2.40
N PHE A 585 13.78 32.26 -2.11
CA PHE A 585 14.52 33.10 -3.04
C PHE A 585 15.91 32.54 -3.41
N THR A 586 16.36 31.47 -2.75
CA THR A 586 17.62 30.76 -3.04
C THR A 586 17.46 29.79 -4.21
N THR A 587 16.34 29.05 -4.28
CA THR A 587 16.09 28.05 -5.36
C THR A 587 15.00 28.48 -6.35
N GLY A 588 14.18 29.46 -6.00
CA GLY A 588 12.96 29.83 -6.73
C GLY A 588 11.77 28.91 -6.45
N ALA A 589 11.88 27.96 -5.52
CA ALA A 589 10.76 27.08 -5.12
C ALA A 589 9.61 27.90 -4.51
N VAL A 590 8.38 27.51 -4.86
CA VAL A 590 7.16 28.06 -4.29
C VAL A 590 6.59 27.02 -3.33
N LEU A 591 6.64 27.32 -2.03
CA LEU A 591 6.38 26.35 -0.97
C LEU A 591 4.99 26.54 -0.36
N PRO A 592 4.24 25.45 -0.12
CA PRO A 592 2.93 25.53 0.52
C PRO A 592 3.09 25.83 2.02
N THR A 593 2.89 27.09 2.41
CA THR A 593 2.99 27.57 3.80
C THR A 593 1.72 28.29 4.23
N VAL A 594 1.33 28.15 5.50
CA VAL A 594 0.23 28.88 6.14
C VAL A 594 0.76 30.09 6.92
N ASN A 595 1.88 29.91 7.63
CA ASN A 595 2.49 30.90 8.53
C ASN A 595 4.00 31.06 8.27
N GLY A 596 4.59 32.15 8.76
CA GLY A 596 6.05 32.36 8.69
C GLY A 596 6.86 31.31 9.47
N ASP A 597 6.27 30.73 10.54
CA ASP A 597 6.90 29.69 11.35
C ASP A 597 6.81 28.28 10.74
N ASP A 598 6.12 28.11 9.61
CA ASP A 598 5.99 26.80 8.96
C ASP A 598 7.27 26.38 8.22
N PHE A 599 8.13 27.33 7.84
CA PHE A 599 9.38 27.07 7.11
C PHE A 599 10.58 26.94 8.07
N ALA A 600 10.94 25.70 8.40
CA ALA A 600 12.11 25.40 9.22
C ALA A 600 13.27 24.94 8.33
N ARG A 601 14.33 25.77 8.21
CA ARG A 601 15.58 25.31 7.58
C ARG A 601 16.37 24.43 8.54
N LEU A 602 16.57 23.18 8.15
CA LEU A 602 17.51 22.27 8.79
C LEU A 602 18.92 22.66 8.31
N GLU A 603 19.78 23.07 9.24
CA GLU A 603 21.14 23.49 8.92
C GLU A 603 21.97 22.34 8.34
N ALA A 604 22.89 22.66 7.42
CA ALA A 604 23.51 21.68 6.54
C ALA A 604 24.49 20.74 7.27
N VAL A 605 24.04 19.49 7.45
CA VAL A 605 24.85 18.27 7.58
C VAL A 605 25.99 18.31 8.61
N THR A 606 25.63 18.05 9.87
CA THR A 606 26.06 16.77 10.45
C THR A 606 24.96 15.74 10.25
N GLN A 607 25.30 14.51 9.85
CA GLN A 607 24.36 13.40 9.89
C GLN A 607 23.88 13.19 11.34
N ARG A 608 22.55 13.15 11.54
CA ARG A 608 21.84 13.29 12.84
C ARG A 608 22.04 14.68 13.45
N PRO A 609 20.95 15.43 13.64
CA PRO A 609 20.01 15.13 14.74
C PRO A 609 18.59 14.73 14.29
N VAL A 610 17.82 14.18 15.23
CA VAL A 610 16.36 14.09 15.11
C VAL A 610 15.78 15.49 15.32
N ASN A 611 14.93 15.95 14.40
CA ASN A 611 14.27 17.25 14.50
C ASN A 611 12.87 17.07 15.09
N VAL A 612 12.67 17.54 16.31
CA VAL A 612 11.37 17.53 16.99
C VAL A 612 10.52 18.69 16.45
N GLY A 613 9.52 18.36 15.64
CA GLY A 613 8.50 19.29 15.18
C GLY A 613 7.26 19.24 16.06
N THR A 614 6.52 20.35 16.12
CA THR A 614 5.14 20.39 16.64
C THR A 614 4.20 20.85 15.54
N ILE A 615 3.13 20.10 15.30
CA ILE A 615 2.04 20.45 14.39
C ILE A 615 0.78 20.82 15.20
N ARG A 616 -0.31 21.15 14.52
CA ARG A 616 -1.69 21.12 15.04
C ARG A 616 -2.59 20.52 13.97
N GLN A 617 -3.74 19.96 14.33
CA GLN A 617 -4.78 19.57 13.37
C GLN A 617 -5.05 20.69 12.36
N GLY A 618 -5.09 20.34 11.06
CA GLY A 618 -5.25 21.29 9.96
C GLY A 618 -4.00 22.11 9.57
N GLN A 619 -2.90 22.07 10.33
CA GLN A 619 -1.62 22.71 9.96
C GLN A 619 -0.73 21.77 9.12
N GLN A 620 0.40 22.30 8.66
CA GLN A 620 1.54 21.54 8.12
C GLN A 620 2.85 22.24 8.46
N ARG A 621 3.98 21.54 8.34
CA ARG A 621 5.34 22.11 8.43
C ARG A 621 6.12 21.79 7.18
N VAL A 622 6.96 22.72 6.74
CA VAL A 622 7.85 22.58 5.58
C VAL A 622 9.29 22.69 6.07
N PHE A 623 9.99 21.57 6.07
CA PHE A 623 11.41 21.51 6.41
C PHE A 623 12.22 21.65 5.13
N SER A 624 13.12 22.62 5.04
CA SER A 624 14.16 22.65 3.98
C SER A 624 15.43 21.98 4.49
N PHE A 625 16.09 21.20 3.65
CA PHE A 625 17.38 20.56 3.96
C PHE A 625 18.27 20.52 2.73
N GLU A 626 19.58 20.68 2.95
CA GLU A 626 20.56 20.89 1.89
C GLU A 626 21.43 19.65 1.73
N ILE A 627 21.50 19.10 0.51
CA ILE A 627 22.41 18.00 0.18
C ILE A 627 23.69 18.59 -0.42
N PRO A 628 24.83 18.52 0.29
CA PRO A 628 26.04 19.23 -0.11
C PRO A 628 26.71 18.56 -1.32
N ASP A 629 27.24 19.39 -2.23
CA ASP A 629 27.97 18.98 -3.43
C ASP A 629 29.43 18.56 -3.10
N THR A 630 29.60 17.76 -2.04
CA THR A 630 30.91 17.33 -1.52
C THR A 630 31.37 16.04 -2.19
N GLY A 631 31.62 16.10 -3.50
CA GLY A 631 32.31 15.06 -4.27
C GLY A 631 31.53 13.77 -4.53
N LEU A 632 30.22 13.76 -4.26
CA LEU A 632 29.32 12.64 -4.48
C LEU A 632 28.35 12.98 -5.60
N ALA A 633 28.19 12.11 -6.58
CA ALA A 633 27.27 12.34 -7.68
C ALA A 633 25.81 12.32 -7.17
N LEU A 634 25.12 13.46 -7.26
CA LEU A 634 23.72 13.60 -6.84
C LEU A 634 22.79 12.64 -7.59
N ASN A 635 23.12 12.31 -8.83
CA ASN A 635 22.46 11.28 -9.65
C ASN A 635 22.79 9.83 -9.25
N GLU A 636 23.38 9.60 -8.08
CA GLU A 636 23.63 8.26 -7.54
C GLU A 636 23.04 8.11 -6.14
N SER A 637 23.10 9.16 -5.31
CA SER A 637 22.62 9.17 -3.92
C SER A 637 21.14 8.80 -3.72
N GLN A 638 20.83 8.23 -2.56
CA GLN A 638 19.51 7.81 -2.10
C GLN A 638 19.13 8.57 -0.82
N LEU A 639 17.84 8.89 -0.66
CA LEU A 639 17.30 9.56 0.51
C LEU A 639 16.36 8.65 1.28
N LEU A 640 16.58 8.57 2.60
CA LEU A 640 15.66 8.02 3.59
C LEU A 640 15.08 9.17 4.42
N VAL A 641 13.75 9.27 4.48
CA VAL A 641 13.03 10.12 5.44
C VAL A 641 12.13 9.23 6.28
N ILE A 642 12.14 9.45 7.59
CA ILE A 642 11.22 8.85 8.55
C ILE A 642 10.61 9.99 9.35
N VAL A 643 9.29 9.96 9.55
CA VAL A 643 8.63 10.77 10.57
C VAL A 643 7.94 9.86 11.56
N ASP A 644 8.27 10.03 12.83
CA ASP A 644 7.76 9.23 13.93
C ASP A 644 6.85 10.07 14.83
N THR A 645 5.67 9.54 15.16
CA THR A 645 4.60 10.20 15.92
C THR A 645 3.74 9.14 16.61
N THR A 646 3.13 9.49 17.73
CA THR A 646 2.23 8.61 18.49
C THR A 646 0.86 9.25 18.75
N ASN A 647 0.56 10.41 18.15
CA ASN A 647 -0.68 11.16 18.43
C ASN A 647 -1.36 11.80 17.20
N PHE A 648 -0.92 11.49 15.98
CA PHE A 648 -1.68 11.76 14.75
C PHE A 648 -1.20 10.86 13.60
N ASP A 649 -2.08 10.51 12.67
CA ASP A 649 -1.70 9.86 11.41
C ASP A 649 -0.88 10.86 10.56
N ALA A 650 0.39 10.59 10.32
CA ALA A 650 1.24 11.50 9.54
C ALA A 650 1.16 11.24 8.02
N HIS A 651 1.31 12.31 7.23
CA HIS A 651 1.54 12.27 5.78
C HIS A 651 2.77 13.11 5.42
N LEU A 652 3.59 12.59 4.50
CA LEU A 652 4.85 13.19 4.06
C LEU A 652 4.87 13.41 2.55
N ASP A 653 5.04 14.65 2.07
CA ASP A 653 5.46 14.93 0.69
C ASP A 653 6.94 15.34 0.68
N LEU A 654 7.78 14.64 -0.09
CA LEU A 654 9.13 15.06 -0.43
C LEU A 654 9.13 15.84 -1.75
N LEU A 655 9.62 17.06 -1.74
CA LEU A 655 9.69 17.96 -2.89
C LEU A 655 11.15 18.20 -3.33
N SER A 656 11.31 18.44 -4.63
CA SER A 656 12.56 18.80 -5.29
C SER A 656 12.98 20.26 -5.00
N PRO A 657 14.19 20.68 -5.42
CA PRO A 657 14.62 22.08 -5.38
C PRO A 657 13.74 23.06 -6.16
N SER A 658 12.89 22.59 -7.07
CA SER A 658 11.87 23.39 -7.77
C SER A 658 10.48 23.36 -7.12
N GLY A 659 10.32 22.64 -6.00
CA GLY A 659 9.03 22.42 -5.33
C GLY A 659 8.17 21.32 -5.96
N ALA A 660 8.68 20.55 -6.91
CA ALA A 660 7.95 19.45 -7.54
C ALA A 660 7.99 18.16 -6.70
N LEU A 661 6.88 17.42 -6.61
CA LEU A 661 6.81 16.16 -5.85
C LEU A 661 7.80 15.11 -6.39
N LEU A 662 8.61 14.53 -5.50
CA LEU A 662 9.53 13.43 -5.78
C LEU A 662 8.99 12.08 -5.29
N ALA A 663 8.43 12.06 -4.08
CA ALA A 663 7.85 10.88 -3.44
C ALA A 663 6.95 11.32 -2.27
N ASN A 664 6.03 10.45 -1.86
CA ASN A 664 5.27 10.64 -0.63
C ASN A 664 4.95 9.31 0.06
N ASN A 665 4.49 9.40 1.32
CA ASN A 665 3.94 8.26 2.05
C ASN A 665 2.95 8.73 3.14
N ASP A 666 2.00 7.87 3.49
CA ASP A 666 0.90 8.17 4.42
C ASP A 666 0.62 7.02 5.37
N ASP A 667 0.25 7.34 6.62
CA ASP A 667 0.03 6.33 7.66
C ASP A 667 -1.44 5.89 7.82
N SER A 668 -2.38 6.47 7.06
CA SER A 668 -3.83 6.26 7.24
C SER A 668 -4.29 4.79 7.15
N ALA A 669 -3.47 3.94 6.54
CA ALA A 669 -3.71 2.52 6.38
C ALA A 669 -3.13 1.62 7.50
N LEU A 670 -2.06 2.01 8.21
CA LEU A 670 -1.18 1.03 8.91
C LEU A 670 -0.86 1.32 10.38
N GLY A 671 -0.74 2.57 10.83
CA GLY A 671 -0.32 2.90 12.21
C GLY A 671 1.19 2.72 12.44
N PHE A 672 2.01 2.99 11.43
CA PHE A 672 3.47 3.03 11.47
C PHE A 672 4.02 4.34 10.86
N SER A 673 4.71 5.11 11.69
CA SER A 673 5.69 6.17 11.39
C SER A 673 6.10 6.23 9.89
N PRO A 674 5.54 7.14 9.06
CA PRO A 674 5.68 7.06 7.61
C PRO A 674 7.13 7.23 7.13
N VAL A 675 7.48 6.43 6.12
CA VAL A 675 8.85 6.32 5.59
C VAL A 675 8.90 6.55 4.08
N ILE A 676 9.74 7.48 3.62
CA ILE A 676 10.08 7.66 2.20
C ILE A 676 11.48 7.11 1.97
N TYR A 677 11.64 6.26 0.94
CA TYR A 677 12.96 5.80 0.47
C TYR A 677 13.03 5.94 -1.05
N THR A 678 13.87 6.86 -1.55
CA THR A 678 13.90 7.21 -2.98
C THR A 678 15.30 7.60 -3.50
N PRO A 679 15.69 7.20 -4.73
CA PRO A 679 16.90 7.70 -5.37
C PRO A 679 16.74 9.16 -5.84
N LEU A 680 17.80 9.95 -5.77
CA LEU A 680 17.79 11.39 -6.15
C LEU A 680 18.09 11.62 -7.65
N GLN A 681 17.81 10.61 -8.48
CA GLN A 681 18.22 10.57 -9.88
C GLN A 681 17.43 11.55 -10.78
N GLY A 682 18.15 12.16 -11.73
CA GLY A 682 17.59 12.98 -12.80
C GLY A 682 17.39 14.47 -12.49
N LEU A 683 17.69 14.93 -11.26
CA LEU A 683 17.33 16.27 -10.77
C LEU A 683 18.28 17.41 -11.18
N GLY A 684 19.10 17.19 -12.21
CA GLY A 684 20.10 18.14 -12.72
C GLY A 684 21.43 18.11 -11.98
N SER A 685 22.48 18.63 -12.63
CA SER A 685 23.81 18.80 -12.06
C SER A 685 24.07 20.27 -11.71
N GLY A 686 24.19 20.57 -10.42
CA GLY A 686 24.45 21.91 -9.90
C GLY A 686 24.73 21.86 -8.40
N ALA A 687 25.41 22.89 -7.89
CA ALA A 687 25.85 22.94 -6.50
C ALA A 687 24.68 22.99 -5.50
N ASN A 688 24.86 22.32 -4.36
CA ASN A 688 24.01 22.33 -3.15
C ASN A 688 22.49 22.40 -3.42
N LEU A 689 21.92 21.26 -3.79
CA LEU A 689 20.47 21.14 -3.97
C LEU A 689 19.76 21.15 -2.61
N VAL A 690 18.93 22.17 -2.38
CA VAL A 690 18.01 22.25 -1.24
C VAL A 690 16.71 21.53 -1.60
N TYR A 691 16.32 20.55 -0.79
CA TYR A 691 15.10 19.78 -0.89
C TYR A 691 14.12 20.21 0.21
N TYR A 692 12.84 19.87 0.04
CA TYR A 692 11.81 20.21 1.02
C TYR A 692 11.00 18.97 1.44
N LEU A 693 10.67 18.88 2.72
CA LEU A 693 9.78 17.87 3.28
C LEU A 693 8.56 18.57 3.88
N VAL A 694 7.37 18.29 3.35
CA VAL A 694 6.10 18.73 3.94
C VAL A 694 5.58 17.63 4.86
N VAL A 695 5.27 17.96 6.10
CA VAL A 695 4.63 17.07 7.08
C VAL A 695 3.25 17.61 7.42
N SER A 696 2.20 16.79 7.29
CA SER A 696 0.82 17.14 7.66
C SER A 696 0.10 15.99 8.39
N THR A 697 -1.09 16.28 8.93
CA THR A 697 -2.00 15.24 9.42
C THR A 697 -2.77 14.61 8.25
N ALA A 698 -2.66 13.29 8.09
CA ALA A 698 -3.23 12.52 6.97
C ALA A 698 -4.77 12.51 7.02
N LEU A 699 -5.32 12.43 8.23
CA LEU A 699 -6.69 12.76 8.57
C LEU A 699 -6.69 14.01 9.45
N ILE A 700 -7.72 14.83 9.33
CA ILE A 700 -7.98 15.92 10.29
C ILE A 700 -9.00 15.36 11.27
N ASP A 701 -8.63 15.29 12.54
CA ASP A 701 -9.65 15.14 13.59
C ASP A 701 -10.36 16.49 13.75
N GLU A 702 -11.59 16.56 13.23
CA GLU A 702 -12.40 17.77 13.28
C GLU A 702 -12.92 18.08 14.70
N SER A 703 -12.82 17.13 15.64
CA SER A 703 -13.09 17.35 17.07
C SER A 703 -11.90 17.97 17.81
N ASP A 704 -10.66 17.75 17.35
CA ASP A 704 -9.43 18.28 17.95
C ASP A 704 -8.81 19.47 17.19
N LEU A 705 -9.61 20.21 16.42
CA LEU A 705 -9.19 21.50 15.82
C LEU A 705 -8.81 22.58 16.84
N GLY A 706 -9.22 22.40 18.11
CA GLY A 706 -8.79 23.21 19.24
C GLY A 706 -7.53 22.70 19.96
N GLY A 707 -7.09 21.49 19.62
CA GLY A 707 -5.84 20.89 20.09
C GLY A 707 -4.61 21.64 19.60
N GLY A 708 -3.46 21.28 20.17
CA GLY A 708 -2.21 21.84 19.71
C GLY A 708 -1.01 21.41 20.56
N GLY A 709 -0.01 20.84 19.88
CA GLY A 709 1.20 20.32 20.51
C GLY A 709 1.48 18.87 20.15
N GLU A 710 0.80 18.32 19.14
CA GLU A 710 1.12 17.05 18.51
C GLU A 710 2.58 17.07 18.06
N GLN A 711 3.37 16.10 18.54
CA GLN A 711 4.83 16.10 18.41
C GLN A 711 5.24 15.02 17.43
N PHE A 712 6.23 15.34 16.59
CA PHE A 712 6.77 14.37 15.65
C PHE A 712 8.28 14.52 15.50
N ASN A 713 8.94 13.39 15.28
CA ASN A 713 10.38 13.26 15.17
C ASN A 713 10.76 13.05 13.70
N VAL A 714 11.35 14.05 13.05
CA VAL A 714 11.86 13.92 11.67
C VAL A 714 13.30 13.40 11.69
N THR A 715 13.54 12.30 10.97
CA THR A 715 14.88 11.79 10.65
C THR A 715 15.07 11.82 9.15
N ILE A 716 16.18 12.42 8.68
CA ILE A 716 16.57 12.46 7.27
C ILE A 716 17.99 11.90 7.17
N SER A 717 18.20 10.92 6.27
CA SER A 717 19.52 10.37 5.95
C SER A 717 19.75 10.37 4.44
N VAL A 718 20.91 10.88 4.03
CA VAL A 718 21.40 10.79 2.65
C VAL A 718 22.46 9.69 2.60
N ASN A 719 22.19 8.66 1.80
CA ASN A 719 23.08 7.54 1.57
C ASN A 719 23.69 7.72 0.16
N PRO A 720 25.01 7.96 0.01
CA PRO A 720 25.64 7.89 -1.30
C PRO A 720 25.54 6.49 -1.90
N ARG A 721 25.67 6.43 -3.23
CA ARG A 721 25.81 5.22 -4.04
C ARG A 721 27.09 5.37 -4.83
N GLU A 722 27.84 4.29 -5.01
CA GLU A 722 29.16 4.32 -5.66
C GLU A 722 29.14 3.68 -7.07
N PRO A 723 30.13 3.99 -7.94
CA PRO A 723 30.27 3.42 -9.29
C PRO A 723 30.54 1.90 -9.34
N GLY A 724 29.51 1.12 -9.05
CA GLY A 724 29.53 -0.33 -8.97
C GLY A 724 28.28 -0.92 -8.33
N ASP A 725 27.52 -0.12 -7.57
CA ASP A 725 26.27 -0.54 -6.95
C ASP A 725 25.22 -0.95 -8.00
N PRO A 726 24.39 -1.98 -7.73
CA PRO A 726 23.28 -2.33 -8.61
C PRO A 726 22.36 -1.14 -8.89
N GLY A 727 21.63 -1.20 -10.01
CA GLY A 727 20.66 -0.18 -10.37
C GLY A 727 19.64 0.05 -9.24
N PRO A 728 19.21 1.29 -9.00
CA PRO A 728 18.35 1.60 -7.87
C PRO A 728 17.07 0.77 -7.93
N VAL A 729 16.76 0.07 -6.83
CA VAL A 729 15.49 -0.64 -6.69
C VAL A 729 14.37 0.40 -6.72
N SER A 730 13.45 0.27 -7.68
CA SER A 730 12.33 1.20 -7.86
C SER A 730 11.56 1.39 -6.55
N VAL A 731 11.41 2.66 -6.13
CA VAL A 731 10.82 3.15 -4.86
C VAL A 731 10.28 2.03 -3.99
N VAL A 732 11.10 1.57 -3.04
CA VAL A 732 10.74 0.53 -2.09
C VAL A 732 9.77 1.14 -1.07
N ASN A 733 8.49 1.19 -1.42
CA ASN A 733 7.43 1.57 -0.51
C ASN A 733 7.55 0.70 0.76
N ALA A 734 7.72 1.33 1.91
CA ALA A 734 7.99 0.62 3.16
C ALA A 734 6.89 -0.38 3.51
N GLY A 735 5.64 -0.12 3.12
CA GLY A 735 4.51 -1.06 3.20
C GLY A 735 4.79 -2.39 2.51
N ASN A 736 5.50 -2.44 1.38
CA ASN A 736 5.87 -3.72 0.74
C ASN A 736 6.87 -4.54 1.57
N VAL A 737 7.80 -3.86 2.27
CA VAL A 737 8.78 -4.51 3.16
C VAL A 737 8.10 -4.94 4.46
N VAL A 738 7.28 -4.06 5.04
CA VAL A 738 6.49 -4.32 6.25
C VAL A 738 5.42 -5.40 6.01
N ASP A 739 4.77 -5.48 4.85
CA ASP A 739 3.90 -6.62 4.51
C ASP A 739 4.68 -7.91 4.27
N SER A 740 5.94 -7.84 3.84
CA SER A 740 6.81 -9.01 3.74
C SER A 740 7.29 -9.49 5.12
N LEU A 741 7.47 -8.58 6.08
CA LEU A 741 7.77 -8.88 7.48
C LEU A 741 6.51 -9.36 8.23
N ASN A 742 5.36 -8.71 8.05
CA ASN A 742 4.10 -9.09 8.69
C ASN A 742 3.57 -10.43 8.15
N ARG A 743 3.80 -10.78 6.88
CA ARG A 743 3.58 -12.16 6.37
C ARG A 743 4.54 -13.20 6.96
N ARG A 744 5.61 -12.76 7.64
CA ARG A 744 6.60 -13.59 8.35
C ARG A 744 6.26 -13.80 9.84
N PHE A 745 5.48 -12.91 10.46
CA PHE A 745 5.26 -12.87 11.92
C PHE A 745 3.84 -13.21 12.41
N VAL A 746 2.84 -13.39 11.54
CA VAL A 746 1.53 -13.92 11.97
C VAL A 746 1.65 -15.41 12.35
N GLY A 747 1.48 -15.75 13.64
CA GLY A 747 1.13 -17.13 14.02
C GLY A 747 1.48 -17.63 15.44
N SER A 748 2.36 -16.99 16.21
CA SER A 748 2.61 -17.32 17.64
C SER A 748 3.56 -16.31 18.28
N GLU A 749 3.44 -16.11 19.60
CA GLU A 749 4.44 -15.38 20.40
C GLU A 749 5.75 -16.17 20.50
N PRO A 750 6.90 -15.57 20.12
CA PRO A 750 8.19 -16.20 20.30
C PRO A 750 9.03 -15.50 21.36
N GLU A 751 9.48 -16.24 22.38
CA GLU A 751 10.82 -16.01 22.92
C GLU A 751 11.86 -16.45 21.85
N LEU A 752 11.99 -15.64 20.81
CA LEU A 752 13.17 -15.61 19.98
C LEU A 752 14.24 -14.81 20.73
N GLU A 753 15.44 -15.36 20.80
CA GLU A 753 16.61 -14.55 20.47
C GLU A 753 16.70 -14.58 18.94
N ASN A 754 16.31 -13.49 18.26
CA ASN A 754 16.62 -13.38 16.83
C ASN A 754 18.11 -13.05 16.72
N ASP A 755 19.00 -14.02 16.53
CA ASP A 755 20.41 -13.73 16.24
C ASP A 755 20.57 -13.26 14.79
N VAL A 756 20.19 -11.99 14.52
CA VAL A 756 20.27 -11.41 13.17
C VAL A 756 21.73 -11.17 12.83
N LEU A 757 22.33 -12.09 12.07
CA LEU A 757 23.69 -12.00 11.55
C LEU A 757 23.76 -11.02 10.38
N ILE A 758 24.08 -9.77 10.68
CA ILE A 758 24.26 -8.68 9.72
C ILE A 758 25.74 -8.65 9.30
N PRO A 759 26.09 -8.98 8.04
CA PRO A 759 27.45 -8.88 7.56
C PRO A 759 27.83 -7.40 7.39
N PHE A 760 28.90 -6.97 8.07
CA PHE A 760 29.39 -5.60 7.99
C PHE A 760 30.92 -5.55 7.94
N SER A 761 31.44 -4.49 7.34
CA SER A 761 32.85 -4.11 7.14
C SER A 761 33.24 -2.91 7.99
N LEU A 762 34.53 -2.72 8.24
CA LEU A 762 35.08 -1.47 8.77
C LEU A 762 36.18 -0.91 7.85
N ALA A 763 36.02 -1.14 6.54
CA ALA A 763 36.95 -0.65 5.50
C ALA A 763 37.18 0.87 5.57
N SER A 764 36.15 1.64 5.94
CA SER A 764 36.12 3.10 6.11
C SER A 764 36.63 3.57 7.47
N SER A 765 36.91 2.63 8.37
CA SER A 765 36.78 2.74 9.82
C SER A 765 35.35 2.75 10.39
N GLN A 766 34.26 2.94 9.61
CA GLN A 766 32.89 3.08 10.17
C GLN A 766 31.77 2.37 9.40
N SER A 767 30.90 1.66 10.13
CA SER A 767 29.69 1.02 9.59
C SER A 767 28.46 1.43 10.38
N GLU A 768 27.37 1.71 9.65
CA GLU A 768 26.06 1.90 10.24
C GLU A 768 25.17 0.67 10.02
N VAL A 769 24.36 0.33 11.01
CA VAL A 769 23.36 -0.73 10.93
C VAL A 769 22.03 -0.21 11.42
N VAL A 770 21.06 -0.11 10.51
CA VAL A 770 19.66 0.22 10.82
C VAL A 770 18.87 -1.07 11.03
N PHE A 771 18.10 -1.14 12.11
CA PHE A 771 17.13 -2.21 12.37
C PHE A 771 15.85 -1.63 12.99
N VAL A 772 14.74 -2.35 12.85
CA VAL A 772 13.41 -1.91 13.32
C VAL A 772 12.92 -2.89 14.37
N LEU A 773 12.48 -2.38 15.52
CA LEU A 773 11.77 -3.13 16.54
C LEU A 773 10.27 -2.83 16.42
N PRO A 774 9.41 -3.79 15.98
CA PRO A 774 7.97 -3.55 15.84
C PRO A 774 7.24 -3.45 17.19
N GLN A 775 7.86 -3.92 18.26
CA GLN A 775 7.37 -3.88 19.64
C GLN A 775 8.59 -3.81 20.59
N ARG A 776 8.37 -3.47 21.85
CA ARG A 776 9.39 -3.42 22.91
C ARG A 776 10.27 -4.68 22.97
N ALA A 777 11.59 -4.52 23.11
CA ALA A 777 12.54 -5.64 23.16
C ALA A 777 13.75 -5.44 24.07
N ARG A 778 14.15 -6.52 24.75
CA ARG A 778 15.48 -6.67 25.34
C ARG A 778 16.47 -7.10 24.26
N VAL A 779 17.30 -6.17 23.78
CA VAL A 779 18.27 -6.39 22.70
C VAL A 779 19.70 -6.56 23.24
N VAL A 780 20.36 -7.60 22.75
CA VAL A 780 21.74 -7.98 23.01
C VAL A 780 22.56 -7.75 21.74
N PHE A 781 23.77 -7.23 21.87
CA PHE A 781 24.69 -7.02 20.75
C PHE A 781 25.96 -7.86 20.94
N GLN A 782 26.27 -8.71 19.97
CA GLN A 782 27.50 -9.48 19.91
C GLN A 782 28.16 -9.27 18.54
N THR A 783 29.50 -9.30 18.48
CA THR A 783 30.25 -9.17 17.21
C THR A 783 31.23 -10.32 17.08
N SER A 784 31.20 -10.99 15.93
CA SER A 784 32.01 -12.18 15.64
C SER A 784 32.77 -12.01 14.32
N PRO A 785 34.11 -12.21 14.28
CA PRO A 785 34.87 -12.24 13.03
C PRO A 785 34.60 -13.53 12.26
N VAL A 786 34.57 -13.47 10.92
CA VAL A 786 34.21 -14.64 10.09
C VAL A 786 35.36 -15.65 9.94
N PHE A 787 36.61 -15.24 10.17
CA PHE A 787 37.78 -16.13 10.23
C PHE A 787 38.77 -15.73 11.34
N GLN A 788 39.67 -16.65 11.74
CA GLN A 788 40.66 -16.40 12.79
C GLN A 788 41.93 -15.67 12.29
N VAL A 789 41.90 -14.35 12.27
CA VAL A 789 43.07 -13.49 12.55
C VAL A 789 42.62 -12.36 13.48
N GLY A 790 43.50 -11.87 14.36
CA GLY A 790 43.15 -10.88 15.38
C GLY A 790 42.89 -9.49 14.77
N VAL A 791 41.64 -9.04 14.85
CA VAL A 791 41.20 -7.67 14.56
C VAL A 791 40.38 -7.18 15.76
N ASP A 792 40.71 -6.01 16.29
CA ASP A 792 39.95 -5.35 17.35
C ASP A 792 38.86 -4.46 16.74
N THR A 793 37.70 -4.38 17.39
CA THR A 793 36.54 -3.59 16.94
C THR A 793 35.78 -3.07 18.15
N VAL A 794 35.22 -1.86 18.04
CA VAL A 794 34.56 -1.16 19.16
C VAL A 794 33.17 -0.68 18.75
N ILE A 795 32.16 -0.97 19.59
CA ILE A 795 30.87 -0.26 19.56
C ILE A 795 31.09 1.07 20.27
N THR A 796 31.05 2.19 19.53
CA THR A 796 31.44 3.50 20.04
C THR A 796 30.28 4.30 20.63
N ALA A 797 29.07 4.17 20.09
CA ALA A 797 27.87 4.80 20.63
C ALA A 797 26.58 4.10 20.18
N PHE A 798 25.53 4.22 21.00
CA PHE A 798 24.16 4.32 20.48
C PHE A 798 23.91 5.77 20.09
N VAL A 799 23.20 6.01 18.99
CA VAL A 799 22.83 7.38 18.60
C VAL A 799 21.91 7.98 19.69
N PRO A 800 22.20 9.17 20.24
CA PRO A 800 21.38 9.78 21.28
C PRO A 800 19.92 10.04 20.85
N SER A 801 19.06 10.31 21.84
CA SER A 801 17.62 10.62 21.76
C SER A 801 16.62 9.48 21.48
N SER A 802 17.04 8.20 21.43
CA SER A 802 16.12 7.04 21.61
C SER A 802 16.36 6.22 22.88
N VAL A 803 17.31 6.63 23.73
CA VAL A 803 17.61 6.03 25.06
C VAL A 803 17.98 7.16 26.03
N PRO A 804 17.58 7.10 27.33
CA PRO A 804 17.97 8.11 28.33
C PRO A 804 19.48 8.25 28.51
N ALA A 805 19.94 9.50 28.66
CA ALA A 805 21.37 9.85 28.74
C ALA A 805 21.97 9.70 30.16
N PRO A 806 23.32 9.67 30.32
CA PRO A 806 24.36 9.63 29.28
C PRO A 806 25.27 8.38 29.39
N VAL A 807 25.62 7.77 28.26
CA VAL A 807 26.66 6.72 28.22
C VAL A 807 28.04 7.37 28.19
N GLN A 808 28.88 7.10 29.18
CA GLN A 808 30.29 7.49 29.18
C GLN A 808 31.23 6.28 29.12
N GLN A 809 32.22 6.37 28.23
CA GLN A 809 33.44 5.56 28.09
C GLN A 809 33.36 4.23 27.30
N GLN A 810 34.54 3.84 26.81
CA GLN A 810 34.80 2.84 25.77
C GLN A 810 34.92 1.40 26.29
N ALA A 811 34.70 0.44 25.40
CA ALA A 811 35.32 -0.89 25.48
C ALA A 811 36.49 -0.96 24.48
N VAL A 812 37.51 -1.77 24.79
CA VAL A 812 38.60 -2.12 23.87
C VAL A 812 38.83 -3.62 23.98
N LEU A 813 38.92 -4.32 22.84
CA LEU A 813 39.26 -5.74 22.81
C LEU A 813 40.74 -5.95 23.12
N GLY A 814 41.07 -7.14 23.65
CA GLY A 814 42.45 -7.55 23.87
C GLY A 814 42.68 -8.90 23.19
N PRO A 815 43.88 -9.17 22.64
CA PRO A 815 44.11 -10.22 21.64
C PRO A 815 43.90 -11.68 22.11
N ASN A 816 43.53 -11.89 23.38
CA ASN A 816 43.22 -13.21 23.95
C ASN A 816 41.72 -13.43 24.24
N PHE A 817 40.84 -12.43 24.02
CA PHE A 817 39.43 -12.51 24.39
C PHE A 817 38.50 -12.77 23.19
N ARG A 818 37.88 -13.96 23.16
CA ARG A 818 36.94 -14.38 22.10
C ARG A 818 35.51 -13.82 22.24
N ARG A 819 35.32 -12.69 22.93
CA ARG A 819 34.01 -12.07 23.14
C ARG A 819 34.17 -10.60 23.54
N VAL A 820 33.31 -9.72 23.02
CA VAL A 820 33.17 -8.35 23.56
C VAL A 820 32.60 -8.42 24.97
N VAL A 821 33.22 -7.71 25.92
CA VAL A 821 32.76 -7.63 27.32
C VAL A 821 32.55 -6.18 27.69
N TYR A 822 31.33 -5.69 27.45
CA TYR A 822 30.84 -4.46 28.05
C TYR A 822 30.83 -4.62 29.59
N ARG A 823 31.24 -3.58 30.32
CA ARG A 823 31.28 -3.61 31.79
C ARG A 823 30.75 -2.29 32.37
N PRO A 824 29.47 -2.21 32.76
CA PRO A 824 29.02 -1.11 33.60
C PRO A 824 29.75 -1.13 34.95
N SER A 825 29.92 0.04 35.57
CA SER A 825 30.70 0.23 36.79
C SER A 825 29.99 -0.25 38.07
N GLY A 826 29.56 -1.51 38.13
CA GLY A 826 28.85 -2.05 39.29
C GLY A 826 28.34 -3.49 39.18
N GLY A 827 29.25 -4.47 39.20
CA GLY A 827 28.89 -5.89 39.32
C GLY A 827 28.80 -6.65 37.98
N ALA A 828 28.46 -7.93 38.05
CA ALA A 828 28.27 -8.78 36.87
C ALA A 828 26.90 -8.50 36.24
N ALA A 829 26.88 -8.17 34.95
CA ALA A 829 25.68 -7.79 34.20
C ALA A 829 25.58 -8.57 32.88
N GLU A 830 24.35 -8.74 32.41
CA GLU A 830 24.05 -9.29 31.08
C GLU A 830 24.13 -8.15 30.04
N ASN A 831 24.61 -8.42 28.82
CA ASN A 831 24.82 -7.43 27.75
C ASN A 831 23.49 -7.03 27.06
N ALA A 832 22.45 -6.70 27.81
CA ALA A 832 21.06 -6.75 27.35
C ALA A 832 20.27 -5.46 27.66
N HIS A 833 20.02 -4.65 26.63
CA HIS A 833 19.36 -3.34 26.69
C HIS A 833 17.85 -3.47 26.47
N VAL A 834 17.00 -2.89 27.33
CA VAL A 834 15.58 -2.73 26.96
C VAL A 834 15.46 -1.51 26.06
N LEU A 835 14.94 -1.73 24.85
CA LEU A 835 14.61 -0.75 23.84
C LEU A 835 13.10 -0.82 23.60
N GLU A 836 12.45 0.32 23.39
CA GLU A 836 11.02 0.38 23.06
C GLU A 836 10.78 0.08 21.57
N ARG A 837 9.53 0.05 21.11
CA ARG A 837 9.24 -0.05 19.66
C ARG A 837 9.78 1.17 18.91
N GLY A 838 10.28 0.99 17.69
CA GLY A 838 10.85 2.07 16.87
C GLY A 838 12.00 1.65 15.95
N VAL A 839 12.60 2.63 15.28
CA VAL A 839 13.74 2.45 14.38
C VAL A 839 15.04 2.78 15.11
N TYR A 840 16.01 1.86 15.06
CA TYR A 840 17.28 1.97 15.77
C TYR A 840 18.45 1.92 14.79
N THR A 841 19.44 2.78 15.04
CA THR A 841 20.69 2.81 14.26
C THR A 841 21.89 2.63 15.19
N LEU A 842 22.79 1.73 14.82
CA LEU A 842 24.06 1.49 15.48
C LEU A 842 25.21 2.03 14.63
N ALA A 843 26.28 2.49 15.28
CA ALA A 843 27.54 2.80 14.63
C ALA A 843 28.68 1.95 15.22
N PHE A 844 29.47 1.37 14.33
CA PHE A 844 30.67 0.59 14.65
C PHE A 844 31.90 1.36 14.17
N ASP A 845 32.97 1.36 14.96
CA ASP A 845 34.23 2.04 14.60
C ASP A 845 35.44 1.09 14.72
N SER A 846 36.35 1.19 13.76
CA SER A 846 37.69 0.60 13.81
C SER A 846 38.74 1.71 13.81
N PRO A 847 39.32 2.05 14.98
CA PRO A 847 40.33 3.10 15.08
C PRO A 847 41.64 2.75 14.36
N ASN A 848 41.83 1.48 13.99
CA ASN A 848 42.90 1.02 13.12
C ASN A 848 42.33 0.72 11.73
N LYS A 849 42.89 1.32 10.67
CA LYS A 849 42.62 0.86 9.30
C LYS A 849 43.19 -0.55 9.12
N THR A 850 42.33 -1.55 9.05
CA THR A 850 42.75 -2.93 8.78
C THR A 850 43.12 -3.10 7.32
N PRO A 851 44.38 -3.44 6.98
CA PRO A 851 44.65 -4.01 5.65
C PRO A 851 43.98 -5.38 5.56
N ASP A 852 43.31 -5.62 4.43
CA ASP A 852 42.42 -6.76 4.14
C ASP A 852 41.07 -6.74 4.90
N ALA A 853 39.98 -6.61 4.14
CA ALA A 853 38.63 -6.40 4.65
C ALA A 853 37.84 -7.71 4.71
N GLN A 854 38.13 -8.54 5.71
CA GLN A 854 37.36 -9.77 5.95
C GLN A 854 36.15 -9.47 6.85
N ALA A 855 34.96 -9.88 6.40
CA ALA A 855 33.70 -9.46 6.99
C ALA A 855 33.60 -9.75 8.49
N LEU A 856 33.09 -8.76 9.23
CA LEU A 856 32.56 -8.94 10.57
C LEU A 856 31.09 -9.34 10.46
N ARG A 857 30.59 -10.03 11.49
CA ARG A 857 29.15 -10.20 11.68
C ARG A 857 28.75 -9.51 12.98
N LEU A 858 27.78 -8.62 12.87
CA LEU A 858 27.00 -8.18 14.01
C LEU A 858 25.89 -9.21 14.22
N GLU A 859 25.69 -9.61 15.46
CA GLU A 859 24.65 -10.51 15.91
C GLU A 859 23.75 -9.69 16.86
N VAL A 860 22.61 -9.23 16.34
CA VAL A 860 21.63 -8.41 17.08
C VAL A 860 20.56 -9.31 17.69
N GLY A 861 20.86 -9.94 18.82
CA GLY A 861 19.92 -10.81 19.54
C GLY A 861 18.76 -10.01 20.14
N THR A 862 17.57 -10.04 19.53
CA THR A 862 16.36 -9.37 20.09
C THR A 862 15.46 -10.35 20.82
N ARG A 863 15.15 -10.14 22.11
CA ARG A 863 14.07 -10.81 22.85
C ARG A 863 12.96 -9.83 23.18
N PHE A 864 11.81 -9.96 22.53
CA PHE A 864 10.68 -9.05 22.76
C PHE A 864 10.13 -9.15 24.19
N ILE A 865 9.59 -8.04 24.68
CA ILE A 865 8.91 -7.92 25.97
C ILE A 865 7.45 -7.60 25.65
N PRO A 866 6.46 -8.24 26.29
CA PRO A 866 5.06 -7.84 26.16
C PRO A 866 4.87 -6.35 26.49
N GLU A 867 3.93 -5.72 25.79
CA GLU A 867 3.33 -4.46 26.24
C GLU A 867 2.21 -4.85 27.22
N ASP A 868 2.23 -4.29 28.44
CA ASP A 868 1.25 -4.53 29.54
C ASP A 868 -0.04 -3.70 29.33
#